data_AF-A0A933WNA5-F1
#
_entry.id   AF-A0A933WNA5-F1
#
_cell.length_a   1.000
_cell.length_b   1.000
_cell.length_c   1.000
_cell.angle_alpha   90.00
_cell.angle_beta   90.00
_cell.angle_gamma   90.00
#
_symmetry.space_group_name_H-M   'P 1'
#
loop_
_entity.id
_entity.type
_entity.pdbx_description
1 polymer ?
#
loop_
_entity_poly.entity_id
_entity_poly.type
_entity_poly.pdbx_seq_one_letter_code
_entity_poly.pdbx_strand_id
1 'polypeptide(L)'
;MAIKKPNLKVGGMFKGLGGGAQAALTNWATLDPERIPLLSRVSPEKRQRTLVTVLLISLFFALIFVVWYTVRVANKSEYISVSTRLQMHSQRYSKTVQQAVLGNKEAFKQLEESRKSFAEGLDTLIDGSGLAPSSPGEMQPDLAKLKERWQVSKGGIQTVLSQQEILISLGRALNEINQRNTELLDLTEQVAALLPAANAKQISFANQQALWTQRMAKNANALMAADRINPETAYQLDKDVRTFREVLGGLLQGNEELGIVAVKDTDAKEKLLELKDVFDAFEKQVDQILKGMPKLVESKRAARQIFDESEQLLGMTLGLAQKYQDINTGFALIPAILFSLVSLATLLLLGLLNVQEAGKRAEVMASENRRNQDAILRLLNEMGELAEGDLTVQATVTEDITGAIADSVNFAIEELRMLVNGVNRATEQVTQATGEARETSDQMLAVAEKQAHQITETTQSVTQMSASIAQVSGNAADSARVAEQSLSAAAKGADSVRQAIAGMNELRDQIQETAKRIKRLGESSQEIGEIVELISDITEQTNVLALNAAIQAAAAGEAGRGFTVVAEEVQRLAERSGQATRRIGVIVKTIQSDTQDAVHAMEISTQGVVEGTQRSDAAGHALTEIQSVSAQLAGLIQNISEATRAQAETAERITATMNEILESTRTASEGTRRTAGSVGQLAVLSDELKVSVAGFKV
;
A
#
# COMPACT_ATOMS: atom_id res chain seq x y z
N MET A 1 -22.79 103.36 6.64
CA MET A 1 -23.62 102.19 6.28
C MET A 1 -22.90 100.94 6.75
N ALA A 2 -23.48 100.19 7.69
CA ALA A 2 -22.89 98.97 8.23
C ALA A 2 -22.86 97.88 7.15
N ILE A 3 -21.66 97.52 6.69
CA ILE A 3 -21.47 96.44 5.71
C ILE A 3 -21.57 95.11 6.46
N LYS A 4 -22.64 94.37 6.17
CA LYS A 4 -22.93 93.04 6.69
C LYS A 4 -21.92 92.05 6.09
N LYS A 5 -21.23 91.27 6.93
CA LYS A 5 -20.33 90.17 6.51
C LYS A 5 -21.04 89.24 5.50
N PRO A 6 -20.38 88.79 4.43
CA PRO A 6 -20.96 87.82 3.52
C PRO A 6 -21.01 86.44 4.20
N ASN A 7 -22.21 85.87 4.31
CA ASN A 7 -22.41 84.47 4.69
C ASN A 7 -22.07 83.58 3.50
N LEU A 8 -20.89 82.97 3.51
CA LEU A 8 -20.55 81.87 2.60
C LEU A 8 -21.43 80.66 2.95
N LYS A 9 -22.47 80.41 2.14
CA LYS A 9 -23.29 79.20 2.24
C LYS A 9 -22.54 78.01 1.63
N VAL A 10 -21.70 77.36 2.43
CA VAL A 10 -21.00 76.10 2.08
C VAL A 10 -21.94 74.87 2.11
N GLY A 11 -23.20 75.05 2.54
CA GLY A 11 -24.15 73.96 2.78
C GLY A 11 -24.65 73.18 1.57
N GLY A 12 -24.34 73.58 0.33
CA GLY A 12 -24.85 72.95 -0.89
C GLY A 12 -24.10 71.70 -1.35
N MET A 13 -22.80 71.57 -1.06
CA MET A 13 -21.92 70.57 -1.69
C MET A 13 -22.01 69.15 -1.10
N PHE A 14 -22.66 68.95 0.05
CA PHE A 14 -22.56 67.70 0.82
C PHE A 14 -23.92 67.06 1.15
N LYS A 15 -24.92 67.28 0.29
CA LYS A 15 -26.34 66.96 0.54
C LYS A 15 -26.68 65.45 0.65
N GLY A 16 -25.73 64.55 0.39
CA GLY A 16 -25.90 63.09 0.51
C GLY A 16 -25.27 62.45 1.76
N LEU A 17 -24.54 63.22 2.58
CA LEU A 17 -23.93 62.71 3.80
C LEU A 17 -24.92 62.88 4.96
N GLY A 18 -25.25 61.80 5.67
CA GLY A 18 -26.27 61.77 6.74
C GLY A 18 -26.11 62.92 7.76
N GLY A 19 -27.22 63.36 8.37
CA GLY A 19 -27.33 64.64 9.10
C GLY A 19 -26.24 64.93 10.15
N GLY A 20 -25.58 63.93 10.73
CA GLY A 20 -24.42 64.12 11.60
C GLY A 20 -23.16 64.62 10.89
N ALA A 21 -22.88 64.16 9.67
CA ALA A 21 -21.75 64.60 8.86
C ALA A 21 -21.96 66.01 8.29
N GLN A 22 -23.20 66.35 7.93
CA GLN A 22 -23.55 67.69 7.43
C GLN A 22 -23.44 68.78 8.52
N ALA A 23 -23.79 68.45 9.76
CA ALA A 23 -23.59 69.31 10.93
C ALA A 23 -22.09 69.47 11.29
N ALA A 24 -21.30 68.40 11.17
CA ALA A 24 -19.86 68.46 11.40
C ALA A 24 -19.15 69.35 10.37
N LEU A 25 -19.50 69.21 9.07
CA LEU A 25 -18.90 69.96 7.96
C LEU A 25 -19.26 71.46 7.96
N THR A 26 -20.49 71.82 8.36
CA THR A 26 -20.92 73.23 8.48
C THR A 26 -20.27 73.95 9.66
N ASN A 27 -20.07 73.26 10.78
CA ASN A 27 -19.21 73.74 11.86
C ASN A 27 -17.74 73.87 11.40
N TRP A 28 -17.28 72.95 10.54
CA TRP A 28 -15.92 72.96 9.98
C TRP A 28 -15.64 74.15 9.05
N ALA A 29 -16.61 74.52 8.21
CA ALA A 29 -16.49 75.64 7.27
C ALA A 29 -16.52 77.04 7.93
N THR A 30 -16.96 77.13 9.19
CA THR A 30 -17.04 78.39 9.96
C THR A 30 -15.97 78.48 11.06
N LEU A 31 -15.04 77.52 11.10
CA LEU A 31 -13.90 77.56 12.00
C LEU A 31 -13.00 78.75 11.65
N ASP A 32 -12.85 79.65 12.62
CA ASP A 32 -11.88 80.74 12.56
C ASP A 32 -10.49 80.17 12.88
N PRO A 33 -9.57 80.06 11.91
CA PRO A 33 -8.25 79.48 12.15
C PRO A 33 -7.43 80.28 13.17
N GLU A 34 -7.80 81.53 13.46
CA GLU A 34 -7.20 82.36 14.51
C GLU A 34 -7.56 81.89 15.93
N ARG A 35 -8.60 81.08 16.10
CA ARG A 35 -9.01 80.52 17.41
C ARG A 35 -8.43 79.15 17.70
N ILE A 36 -7.65 78.57 16.78
CA ILE A 36 -6.96 77.29 17.00
C ILE A 36 -5.75 77.55 17.92
N PRO A 37 -5.68 76.96 19.14
CA PRO A 37 -4.69 77.31 20.16
C PRO A 37 -3.23 77.20 19.73
N LEU A 38 -2.93 76.33 18.76
CA LEU A 38 -1.59 76.14 18.20
C LEU A 38 -1.20 77.18 17.13
N LEU A 39 -2.16 77.72 16.39
CA LEU A 39 -1.92 78.63 15.25
C LEU A 39 -1.96 80.11 15.63
N SER A 40 -2.60 80.46 16.75
CA SER A 40 -2.70 81.84 17.25
C SER A 40 -1.38 82.44 17.74
N ARG A 41 -0.37 81.59 18.00
CA ARG A 41 0.97 82.00 18.49
C ARG A 41 2.01 82.27 17.39
N VAL A 42 1.66 82.04 16.12
CA VAL A 42 2.59 82.11 14.98
C VAL A 42 2.16 83.21 14.00
N SER A 43 3.12 83.99 13.47
CA SER A 43 2.83 85.07 12.51
C SER A 43 2.27 84.52 11.18
N PRO A 44 1.42 85.28 10.46
CA PRO A 44 0.71 84.80 9.26
C PRO A 44 1.62 84.13 8.20
N GLU A 45 2.74 84.77 7.85
CA GLU A 45 3.72 84.23 6.89
C GLU A 45 4.40 82.93 7.35
N LYS A 46 4.50 82.72 8.68
CA LYS A 46 5.08 81.50 9.26
C LYS A 46 4.04 80.38 9.40
N ARG A 47 2.73 80.66 9.35
CA ARG A 47 1.67 79.63 9.50
C ARG A 47 1.63 78.67 8.31
N GLN A 48 1.65 79.18 7.08
CA GLN A 48 1.71 78.34 5.87
C GLN A 48 2.94 77.44 5.86
N ARG A 49 4.13 78.02 6.12
CA ARG A 49 5.38 77.27 6.20
C ARG A 49 5.35 76.18 7.28
N THR A 50 4.77 76.47 8.43
CA THR A 50 4.62 75.50 9.53
C THR A 50 3.68 74.36 9.14
N LEU A 51 2.54 74.64 8.51
CA LEU A 51 1.58 73.61 8.09
C LEU A 51 2.10 72.72 6.97
N VAL A 52 2.80 73.29 5.98
CA VAL A 52 3.48 72.50 4.95
C VAL A 52 4.55 71.60 5.57
N THR A 53 5.29 72.11 6.57
CA THR A 53 6.29 71.30 7.30
C THR A 53 5.61 70.15 8.05
N VAL A 54 4.48 70.41 8.73
CA VAL A 54 3.72 69.36 9.45
C VAL A 54 3.17 68.32 8.47
N LEU A 55 2.65 68.72 7.31
CA LEU A 55 2.14 67.81 6.27
C LEU A 55 3.25 66.90 5.73
N LEU A 56 4.43 67.45 5.44
CA LEU A 56 5.57 66.65 4.96
C LEU A 56 6.06 65.67 6.03
N ILE A 57 6.13 66.12 7.30
CA ILE A 57 6.48 65.25 8.42
C ILE A 57 5.45 64.14 8.61
N SER A 58 4.15 64.44 8.55
CA SER A 58 3.10 63.43 8.71
C SER A 58 3.06 62.43 7.56
N LEU A 59 3.29 62.87 6.31
CA LEU A 59 3.41 61.97 5.16
C LEU A 59 4.65 61.07 5.26
N PHE A 60 5.79 61.62 5.72
CA PHE A 60 7.01 60.85 5.94
C PHE A 60 6.80 59.76 7.02
N PHE A 61 6.17 60.10 8.15
CA PHE A 61 5.84 59.11 9.18
C PHE A 61 4.81 58.10 8.69
N ALA A 62 3.78 58.52 7.93
CA ALA A 62 2.82 57.59 7.33
C ALA A 62 3.53 56.58 6.42
N LEU A 63 4.46 57.03 5.56
CA LEU A 63 5.26 56.16 4.71
C LEU A 63 6.13 55.19 5.54
N ILE A 64 6.82 55.69 6.58
CA ILE A 64 7.62 54.83 7.48
C ILE A 64 6.76 53.75 8.12
N PHE A 65 5.60 54.09 8.67
CA PHE A 65 4.73 53.10 9.34
C PHE A 65 4.11 52.11 8.35
N VAL A 66 3.80 52.54 7.11
CA VAL A 66 3.35 51.63 6.03
C VAL A 66 4.47 50.66 5.64
N VAL A 67 5.69 51.15 5.40
CA VAL A 67 6.85 50.30 5.08
C VAL A 67 7.18 49.36 6.25
N TRP A 68 7.10 49.85 7.49
CA TRP A 68 7.32 49.02 8.68
C TRP A 68 6.24 47.93 8.82
N TYR A 69 4.98 48.26 8.54
CA TYR A 69 3.88 47.29 8.52
C TYR A 69 4.09 46.22 7.43
N THR A 70 4.43 46.61 6.20
CA THR A 70 4.66 45.66 5.10
C THR A 70 5.83 44.73 5.38
N VAL A 71 6.95 45.24 5.93
CA VAL A 71 8.08 44.41 6.36
C VAL A 71 7.68 43.44 7.47
N ARG A 72 6.90 43.88 8.46
CA ARG A 72 6.42 43.00 9.54
C ARG A 72 5.49 41.89 9.03
N VAL A 73 4.62 42.20 8.08
CA VAL A 73 3.74 41.21 7.44
C VAL A 73 4.56 40.21 6.60
N ALA A 74 5.55 40.69 5.84
CA ALA A 74 6.44 39.83 5.06
C ALA A 74 7.24 38.87 5.97
N ASN A 75 7.83 39.37 7.06
CA ASN A 75 8.56 38.54 8.02
C ASN A 75 7.66 37.48 8.67
N LYS A 76 6.43 37.85 9.06
CA LYS A 76 5.44 36.90 9.60
C LYS A 76 5.13 35.79 8.58
N SER A 77 4.93 36.14 7.32
CA SER A 77 4.67 35.18 6.24
C SER A 77 5.86 34.21 6.05
N GLU A 78 7.09 34.71 6.08
CA GLU A 78 8.28 33.86 5.96
C GLU A 78 8.44 32.93 7.16
N TYR A 79 8.22 33.38 8.40
CA TYR A 79 8.28 32.50 9.57
C TYR A 79 7.27 31.36 9.50
N ILE A 80 6.04 31.65 9.07
CA ILE A 80 5.01 30.63 8.85
C ILE A 80 5.48 29.66 7.75
N SER A 81 5.95 30.17 6.62
CA SER A 81 6.46 29.35 5.50
C SER A 81 7.59 28.41 5.94
N VAL A 82 8.60 28.93 6.64
CA VAL A 82 9.72 28.14 7.17
C VAL A 82 9.21 27.09 8.17
N SER A 83 8.33 27.46 9.10
CA SER A 83 7.76 26.53 10.07
C SER A 83 6.96 25.39 9.42
N THR A 84 6.21 25.67 8.35
CA THR A 84 5.51 24.66 7.55
C THR A 84 6.48 23.74 6.81
N ARG A 85 7.59 24.28 6.26
CA ARG A 85 8.66 23.44 5.68
C ARG A 85 9.26 22.50 6.73
N LEU A 86 9.48 22.97 7.95
CA LEU A 86 9.97 22.11 9.04
C LEU A 86 9.01 20.96 9.35
N GLN A 87 7.70 21.22 9.39
CA GLN A 87 6.66 20.17 9.57
C GLN A 87 6.71 19.13 8.45
N MET A 88 6.79 19.57 7.20
CA MET A 88 6.91 18.69 6.04
C MET A 88 8.17 17.82 6.11
N HIS A 89 9.31 18.43 6.43
CA HIS A 89 10.58 17.69 6.51
C HIS A 89 10.62 16.73 7.70
N SER A 90 9.99 17.05 8.85
CA SER A 90 9.92 16.12 9.99
C SER A 90 9.18 14.83 9.63
N GLN A 91 8.06 14.93 8.92
CA GLN A 91 7.35 13.76 8.41
C GLN A 91 8.12 13.05 7.30
N ARG A 92 8.74 13.80 6.38
CA ARG A 92 9.47 13.22 5.25
C ARG A 92 10.65 12.37 5.69
N TYR A 93 11.57 12.89 6.52
CA TYR A 93 12.72 12.07 6.94
C TYR A 93 12.29 10.87 7.79
N SER A 94 11.20 10.98 8.54
CA SER A 94 10.64 9.89 9.35
C SER A 94 10.14 8.72 8.48
N LYS A 95 9.43 9.03 7.39
CA LYS A 95 9.01 8.02 6.41
C LYS A 95 10.21 7.46 5.63
N THR A 96 11.10 8.33 5.19
CA THR A 96 12.23 7.95 4.33
C THR A 96 13.25 7.09 5.08
N VAL A 97 13.49 7.33 6.38
CA VAL A 97 14.44 6.53 7.14
C VAL A 97 14.02 5.06 7.26
N GLN A 98 12.72 4.77 7.35
CA GLN A 98 12.20 3.40 7.36
C GLN A 98 12.56 2.66 6.07
N GLN A 99 12.53 3.35 4.92
CA GLN A 99 12.93 2.78 3.63
C GLN A 99 14.46 2.66 3.50
N ALA A 100 15.21 3.62 4.03
CA ALA A 100 16.67 3.58 4.01
C ALA A 100 17.23 2.38 4.79
N VAL A 101 16.64 2.06 5.96
CA VAL A 101 17.02 0.89 6.76
C VAL A 101 16.80 -0.44 6.02
N LEU A 102 15.88 -0.48 5.05
CA LEU A 102 15.66 -1.64 4.18
C LEU A 102 16.63 -1.70 2.98
N GLY A 103 17.58 -0.78 2.91
CA GLY A 103 18.59 -0.73 1.83
C GLY A 103 18.12 0.01 0.57
N ASN A 104 17.06 0.81 0.62
CA ASN A 104 16.61 1.60 -0.52
C ASN A 104 17.58 2.79 -0.78
N LYS A 105 18.34 2.71 -1.87
CA LYS A 105 19.35 3.72 -2.26
C LYS A 105 18.77 5.15 -2.39
N GLU A 106 17.60 5.29 -3.01
CA GLU A 106 16.99 6.62 -3.21
C GLU A 106 16.51 7.22 -1.90
N ALA A 107 16.11 6.38 -0.94
CA ALA A 107 15.72 6.84 0.38
C ALA A 107 16.89 7.51 1.12
N PHE A 108 18.13 7.05 0.98
CA PHE A 108 19.28 7.73 1.60
C PHE A 108 19.46 9.17 1.11
N LYS A 109 19.29 9.40 -0.21
CA LYS A 109 19.38 10.73 -0.80
C LYS A 109 18.30 11.66 -0.24
N GLN A 110 17.05 11.19 -0.23
CA GLN A 110 15.91 11.96 0.29
C GLN A 110 16.01 12.22 1.80
N LEU A 111 16.61 11.29 2.55
CA LEU A 111 16.86 11.41 3.98
C LEU A 111 17.87 12.52 4.27
N GLU A 112 18.99 12.54 3.54
CA GLU A 112 20.02 13.58 3.67
C GLU A 112 19.50 14.96 3.22
N GLU A 113 18.77 15.04 2.12
CA GLU A 113 18.11 16.28 1.68
C GLU A 113 17.17 16.82 2.76
N SER A 114 16.28 15.97 3.29
CA SER A 114 15.34 16.38 4.34
C SER A 114 16.06 16.80 5.62
N ARG A 115 17.18 16.16 5.96
CA ARG A 115 18.02 16.54 7.10
C ARG A 115 18.63 17.93 6.91
N LYS A 116 19.17 18.22 5.73
CA LYS A 116 19.75 19.55 5.42
C LYS A 116 18.68 20.63 5.46
N SER A 117 17.56 20.43 4.76
CA SER A 117 16.49 21.43 4.70
C SER A 117 15.83 21.69 6.05
N PHE A 118 15.69 20.67 6.91
CA PHE A 118 15.22 20.89 8.28
C PHE A 118 16.22 21.72 9.10
N ALA A 119 17.52 21.41 9.01
CA ALA A 119 18.55 22.18 9.71
C ALA A 119 18.60 23.64 9.23
N GLU A 120 18.60 23.86 7.91
CA GLU A 120 18.61 25.19 7.30
C GLU A 120 17.38 26.00 7.72
N GLY A 121 16.18 25.41 7.66
CA GLY A 121 14.96 26.10 8.10
C GLY A 121 14.98 26.45 9.59
N LEU A 122 15.52 25.58 10.43
CA LEU A 122 15.64 25.83 11.86
C LEU A 122 16.65 26.95 12.14
N ASP A 123 17.81 26.93 11.47
CA ASP A 123 18.83 27.97 11.60
C ASP A 123 18.30 29.32 11.08
N THR A 124 17.53 29.35 9.99
CA THR A 124 16.83 30.56 9.52
C THR A 124 15.89 31.13 10.58
N LEU A 125 15.14 30.31 11.32
CA LEU A 125 14.27 30.82 12.37
C LEU A 125 15.07 31.34 13.58
N ILE A 126 16.18 30.71 13.93
CA ILE A 126 16.97 31.07 15.12
C ILE A 126 17.83 32.30 14.85
N ASP A 127 18.65 32.23 13.80
CA ASP A 127 19.73 33.17 13.52
C ASP A 127 19.35 34.18 12.41
N GLY A 128 18.29 33.92 11.65
CA GLY A 128 17.90 34.69 10.47
C GLY A 128 18.68 34.26 9.22
N SER A 129 18.19 34.62 8.04
CA SER A 129 18.91 34.39 6.78
C SER A 129 18.52 35.38 5.69
N GLY A 130 19.50 36.03 5.06
CA GLY A 130 19.27 36.97 3.96
C GLY A 130 18.39 38.15 4.36
N LEU A 131 17.19 38.24 3.77
CA LEU A 131 16.19 39.28 4.05
C LEU A 131 15.26 38.94 5.22
N ALA A 132 15.28 37.69 5.72
CA ALA A 132 14.46 37.25 6.84
C ALA A 132 15.25 37.44 8.16
N PRO A 133 14.80 38.31 9.08
CA PRO A 133 15.45 38.47 10.38
C PRO A 133 15.25 37.24 11.27
N SER A 134 16.03 37.15 12.35
CA SER A 134 15.81 36.13 13.40
C SER A 134 14.41 36.25 13.98
N SER A 135 13.82 35.12 14.40
CA SER A 135 12.50 35.11 15.01
C SER A 135 12.43 36.01 16.25
N PRO A 136 11.24 36.58 16.56
CA PRO A 136 11.06 37.42 17.73
C PRO A 136 11.52 36.73 19.02
N GLY A 137 12.02 37.51 19.98
CA GLY A 137 12.56 37.00 21.25
C GLY A 137 11.60 36.08 22.02
N GLU A 138 10.29 36.30 21.90
CA GLU A 138 9.25 35.45 22.50
C GLU A 138 9.26 34.00 21.99
N MET A 139 9.77 33.77 20.77
CA MET A 139 9.83 32.45 20.13
C MET A 139 11.15 31.72 20.40
N GLN A 140 12.18 32.42 20.89
CA GLN A 140 13.52 31.86 21.11
C GLN A 140 13.53 30.67 22.10
N PRO A 141 12.76 30.66 23.21
CA PRO A 141 12.69 29.50 24.09
C PRO A 141 12.11 28.24 23.42
N ASP A 142 11.11 28.38 22.55
CA ASP A 142 10.52 27.24 21.83
C ASP A 142 11.48 26.74 20.75
N LEU A 143 12.15 27.66 20.05
CA LEU A 143 13.18 27.33 19.07
C LEU A 143 14.39 26.63 19.69
N ALA A 144 14.80 27.01 20.90
CA ALA A 144 15.87 26.33 21.64
C ALA A 144 15.50 24.88 21.97
N LYS A 145 14.27 24.63 22.44
CA LYS A 145 13.75 23.27 22.69
C LYS A 145 13.65 22.47 21.39
N LEU A 146 13.18 23.10 20.32
CA LEU A 146 13.10 22.48 19.00
C LEU A 146 14.50 22.08 18.50
N LYS A 147 15.51 22.93 18.71
CA LYS A 147 16.91 22.65 18.36
C LYS A 147 17.50 21.49 19.15
N GLU A 148 17.22 21.41 20.45
CA GLU A 148 17.66 20.31 21.31
C GLU A 148 17.13 18.97 20.80
N ARG A 149 15.81 18.87 20.57
CA ARG A 149 15.19 17.65 20.02
C ARG A 149 15.67 17.33 18.61
N TRP A 150 15.87 18.35 17.79
CA TRP A 150 16.42 18.17 16.45
C TRP A 150 17.80 17.53 16.49
N GLN A 151 18.67 17.85 17.45
CA GLN A 151 19.98 17.19 17.54
C GLN A 151 19.87 15.68 17.76
N VAL A 152 18.86 15.22 18.51
CA VAL A 152 18.60 13.79 18.72
C VAL A 152 18.23 13.11 17.40
N SER A 153 17.26 13.68 16.67
CA SER A 153 16.85 13.18 15.35
C SER A 153 18.01 13.22 14.34
N LYS A 154 18.75 14.33 14.28
CA LYS A 154 19.94 14.50 13.44
C LYS A 154 20.99 13.43 13.71
N GLY A 155 21.28 13.13 14.98
CA GLY A 155 22.21 12.07 15.36
C GLY A 155 21.76 10.70 14.86
N GLY A 156 20.48 10.36 15.05
CA GLY A 156 19.91 9.13 14.50
C GLY A 156 20.01 9.06 12.97
N ILE A 157 19.69 10.15 12.28
CA ILE A 157 19.78 10.22 10.81
C ILE A 157 21.22 9.98 10.35
N GLN A 158 22.20 10.61 11.01
CA GLN A 158 23.63 10.41 10.72
C GLN A 158 24.06 8.96 10.92
N THR A 159 23.58 8.29 11.97
CA THR A 159 23.83 6.86 12.19
C THR A 159 23.36 6.04 10.99
N VAL A 160 22.13 6.24 10.51
CA VAL A 160 21.59 5.48 9.37
C VAL A 160 22.36 5.80 8.08
N LEU A 161 22.63 7.08 7.81
CA LEU A 161 23.39 7.51 6.62
C LEU A 161 24.81 6.93 6.61
N SER A 162 25.49 6.87 7.76
CA SER A 162 26.83 6.28 7.88
C SER A 162 26.88 4.79 7.56
N GLN A 163 25.72 4.11 7.60
CA GLN A 163 25.59 2.67 7.36
C GLN A 163 25.00 2.36 5.98
N GLN A 164 24.90 3.35 5.10
CA GLN A 164 24.30 3.23 3.77
C GLN A 164 24.84 2.05 2.96
N GLU A 165 26.17 1.91 2.86
CA GLU A 165 26.77 0.83 2.05
C GLU A 165 26.40 -0.56 2.60
N ILE A 166 26.43 -0.70 3.92
CA ILE A 166 26.09 -1.96 4.60
C ILE A 166 24.62 -2.28 4.38
N LEU A 167 23.71 -1.35 4.60
CA LEU A 167 22.27 -1.56 4.44
C LEU A 167 21.88 -1.88 3.00
N ILE A 168 22.48 -1.21 2.01
CA ILE A 168 22.30 -1.55 0.58
C ILE A 168 22.85 -2.95 0.28
N SER A 169 24.01 -3.30 0.82
CA SER A 169 24.60 -4.64 0.63
C SER A 169 23.72 -5.74 1.23
N LEU A 170 23.11 -5.50 2.40
CA LEU A 170 22.18 -6.42 3.04
C LEU A 170 20.91 -6.66 2.21
N GLY A 171 20.33 -5.60 1.64
CA GLY A 171 19.20 -5.72 0.72
C GLY A 171 19.55 -6.53 -0.53
N ARG A 172 20.75 -6.36 -1.07
CA ARG A 172 21.25 -7.16 -2.21
C ARG A 172 21.46 -8.62 -1.83
N ALA A 173 22.11 -8.88 -0.69
CA ALA A 173 22.32 -10.23 -0.16
C ALA A 173 21.00 -10.98 0.03
N LEU A 174 19.96 -10.30 0.53
CA LEU A 174 18.63 -10.89 0.67
C LEU A 174 17.99 -11.28 -0.68
N ASN A 175 18.12 -10.43 -1.70
CA ASN A 175 17.63 -10.76 -3.04
C ASN A 175 18.36 -11.98 -3.64
N GLU A 176 19.69 -12.05 -3.47
CA GLU A 176 20.48 -13.20 -3.90
C GLU A 176 20.10 -14.48 -3.15
N ILE A 177 19.85 -14.40 -1.85
CA ILE A 177 19.34 -15.52 -1.04
C ILE A 177 18.02 -16.03 -1.61
N ASN A 178 17.08 -15.13 -1.90
CA ASN A 178 15.77 -15.51 -2.43
C ASN A 178 15.87 -16.17 -3.81
N GLN A 179 16.74 -15.65 -4.68
CA GLN A 179 16.98 -16.23 -6.01
C GLN A 179 17.61 -17.62 -5.91
N ARG A 180 18.68 -17.75 -5.12
CA ARG A 180 19.43 -19.02 -4.94
C ARG A 180 18.62 -20.06 -4.17
N ASN A 181 17.74 -19.64 -3.26
CA ASN A 181 16.89 -20.56 -2.52
C ASN A 181 16.01 -21.42 -3.44
N THR A 182 15.47 -20.83 -4.50
CA THR A 182 14.68 -21.56 -5.51
C THR A 182 15.52 -22.61 -6.22
N GLU A 183 16.76 -22.26 -6.59
CA GLU A 183 17.71 -23.17 -7.24
C GLU A 183 18.18 -24.28 -6.29
N LEU A 184 18.43 -23.97 -5.02
CA LEU A 184 18.75 -24.96 -3.99
C LEU A 184 17.61 -25.95 -3.78
N LEU A 185 16.36 -25.48 -3.73
CA LEU A 185 15.20 -26.34 -3.56
C LEU A 185 15.08 -27.34 -4.73
N ASP A 186 15.14 -26.85 -5.96
CA ASP A 186 15.09 -27.67 -7.18
C ASP A 186 16.22 -28.72 -7.21
N LEU A 187 17.46 -28.31 -6.94
CA LEU A 187 18.59 -29.24 -6.89
C LEU A 187 18.46 -30.28 -5.75
N THR A 188 17.93 -29.90 -4.59
CA THR A 188 17.68 -30.87 -3.50
C THR A 188 16.61 -31.90 -3.86
N GLU A 189 15.56 -31.50 -4.59
CA GLU A 189 14.50 -32.40 -5.07
C GLU A 189 15.03 -33.33 -6.17
N GLN A 190 15.85 -32.83 -7.09
CA GLN A 190 16.51 -33.65 -8.13
C GLN A 190 17.45 -34.68 -7.51
N VAL A 191 18.27 -34.29 -6.51
CA VAL A 191 19.13 -35.23 -5.78
C VAL A 191 18.29 -36.33 -5.10
N ALA A 192 17.18 -35.96 -4.45
CA ALA A 192 16.30 -36.94 -3.81
C ALA A 192 15.67 -37.93 -4.81
N ALA A 193 15.30 -37.46 -6.00
CA ALA A 193 14.69 -38.27 -7.06
C ALA A 193 15.69 -39.24 -7.73
N LEU A 194 16.97 -38.87 -7.82
CA LEU A 194 18.02 -39.71 -8.42
C LEU A 194 18.52 -40.82 -7.48
N LEU A 195 18.24 -40.73 -6.18
CA LEU A 195 18.65 -41.75 -5.21
C LEU A 195 17.72 -42.97 -5.23
N PRO A 196 18.25 -44.21 -5.30
CA PRO A 196 17.42 -45.41 -5.31
C PRO A 196 16.73 -45.63 -3.96
N ALA A 197 15.54 -46.23 -3.97
CA ALA A 197 14.72 -46.45 -2.76
C ALA A 197 15.43 -47.27 -1.65
N ALA A 198 16.43 -48.08 -2.01
CA ALA A 198 17.29 -48.79 -1.05
C ALA A 198 18.12 -47.85 -0.14
N ASN A 199 18.30 -46.59 -0.56
CA ASN A 199 19.07 -45.56 0.15
C ASN A 199 18.15 -44.62 0.95
N ALA A 200 17.13 -45.17 1.63
CA ALA A 200 16.12 -44.41 2.38
C ALA A 200 16.70 -43.34 3.33
N LYS A 201 17.87 -43.60 3.94
CA LYS A 201 18.53 -42.64 4.84
C LYS A 201 19.09 -41.42 4.07
N GLN A 202 19.68 -41.62 2.89
CA GLN A 202 20.18 -40.53 2.04
C GLN A 202 19.02 -39.69 1.48
N ILE A 203 17.92 -40.34 1.09
CA ILE A 203 16.69 -39.66 0.66
C ILE A 203 16.10 -38.80 1.79
N SER A 204 16.10 -39.30 3.03
CA SER A 204 15.66 -38.52 4.19
C SER A 204 16.52 -37.28 4.41
N PHE A 205 17.84 -37.38 4.26
CA PHE A 205 18.75 -36.23 4.35
C PHE A 205 18.52 -35.20 3.23
N ALA A 206 18.32 -35.65 1.98
CA ALA A 206 17.99 -34.76 0.86
C ALA A 206 16.66 -34.02 1.08
N ASN A 207 15.63 -34.72 1.56
CA ASN A 207 14.34 -34.09 1.91
C ASN A 207 14.45 -33.11 3.09
N GLN A 208 15.29 -33.41 4.09
CA GLN A 208 15.57 -32.45 5.18
C GLN A 208 16.30 -31.21 4.68
N GLN A 209 17.22 -31.36 3.74
CA GLN A 209 17.88 -30.23 3.08
C GLN A 209 16.88 -29.32 2.37
N ALA A 210 15.90 -29.87 1.64
CA ALA A 210 14.83 -29.08 1.03
C ALA A 210 13.99 -28.27 2.04
N LEU A 211 13.75 -28.81 3.25
CA LEU A 211 13.09 -28.05 4.31
C LEU A 211 13.98 -26.93 4.87
N TRP A 212 15.29 -27.17 4.99
CA TRP A 212 16.22 -26.15 5.46
C TRP A 212 16.39 -25.01 4.47
N THR A 213 16.36 -25.24 3.15
CA THR A 213 16.40 -24.13 2.16
C THR A 213 15.26 -23.14 2.43
N GLN A 214 14.03 -23.65 2.49
CA GLN A 214 12.84 -22.85 2.78
C GLN A 214 12.93 -22.13 4.13
N ARG A 215 13.40 -22.80 5.18
CA ARG A 215 13.57 -22.20 6.51
C ARG A 215 14.65 -21.13 6.54
N MET A 216 15.79 -21.34 5.87
CA MET A 216 16.88 -20.37 5.76
C MET A 216 16.41 -19.09 5.05
N ALA A 217 15.75 -19.22 3.90
CA ALA A 217 15.21 -18.05 3.18
C ALA A 217 14.17 -17.31 4.03
N LYS A 218 13.24 -18.03 4.67
CA LYS A 218 12.26 -17.44 5.57
C LYS A 218 12.91 -16.67 6.72
N ASN A 219 13.90 -17.26 7.39
CA ASN A 219 14.60 -16.62 8.51
C ASN A 219 15.42 -15.40 8.06
N ALA A 220 16.08 -15.47 6.90
CA ALA A 220 16.78 -14.33 6.31
C ALA A 220 15.85 -13.15 6.02
N ASN A 221 14.67 -13.40 5.44
CA ASN A 221 13.65 -12.36 5.20
C ASN A 221 13.11 -11.79 6.51
N ALA A 222 12.86 -12.63 7.53
CA ALA A 222 12.37 -12.19 8.83
C ALA A 222 13.34 -11.23 9.54
N LEU A 223 14.66 -11.42 9.40
CA LEU A 223 15.67 -10.53 9.98
C LEU A 223 15.63 -9.11 9.39
N MET A 224 15.26 -8.98 8.11
CA MET A 224 15.19 -7.69 7.42
C MET A 224 13.83 -7.00 7.62
N ALA A 225 12.74 -7.76 7.60
CA ALA A 225 11.38 -7.23 7.67
C ALA A 225 10.96 -6.78 9.08
N ALA A 226 11.45 -7.43 10.15
CA ALA A 226 10.99 -7.15 11.50
C ALA A 226 11.50 -5.79 12.02
N ASP A 227 10.62 -5.00 12.65
CA ASP A 227 11.00 -3.74 13.32
C ASP A 227 11.99 -3.95 14.47
N ARG A 228 11.90 -5.13 15.12
CA ARG A 228 12.87 -5.60 16.11
C ARG A 228 13.43 -6.93 15.65
N ILE A 229 14.75 -6.98 15.52
CA ILE A 229 15.45 -8.20 15.15
C ILE A 229 15.44 -9.14 16.35
N ASN A 230 14.93 -10.36 16.14
CA ASN A 230 15.00 -11.43 17.13
C ASN A 230 16.35 -12.16 16.99
N PRO A 231 17.23 -12.13 18.00
CA PRO A 231 18.51 -12.84 17.96
C PRO A 231 18.36 -14.34 17.70
N GLU A 232 17.25 -14.94 18.13
CA GLU A 232 16.95 -16.35 17.89
C GLU A 232 16.81 -16.66 16.40
N THR A 233 16.21 -15.76 15.62
CA THR A 233 16.06 -15.96 14.16
C THR A 233 17.42 -16.00 13.47
N ALA A 234 18.38 -15.18 13.93
CA ALA A 234 19.72 -15.20 13.39
C ALA A 234 20.50 -16.45 13.78
N TYR A 235 20.34 -16.88 15.04
CA TYR A 235 20.93 -18.13 15.51
C TYR A 235 20.39 -19.35 14.75
N GLN A 236 19.08 -19.42 14.52
CA GLN A 236 18.47 -20.50 13.75
C GLN A 236 18.93 -20.48 12.29
N LEU A 237 19.02 -19.30 11.67
CA LEU A 237 19.56 -19.17 10.31
C LEU A 237 21.01 -19.70 10.20
N ASP A 238 21.89 -19.28 11.11
CA ASP A 238 23.28 -19.74 11.18
C ASP A 238 23.38 -21.25 11.43
N LYS A 239 22.54 -21.79 12.32
CA LYS A 239 22.43 -23.23 12.58
C LYS A 239 22.00 -24.01 11.33
N ASP A 240 20.99 -23.51 10.61
CA ASP A 240 20.45 -24.18 9.42
C ASP A 240 21.50 -24.24 8.31
N VAL A 241 22.21 -23.14 8.08
CA VAL A 241 23.32 -23.07 7.11
C VAL A 241 24.40 -24.08 7.47
N ARG A 242 24.86 -24.12 8.73
CA ARG A 242 25.86 -25.12 9.18
C ARG A 242 25.38 -26.55 8.98
N THR A 243 24.16 -26.85 9.40
CA THR A 243 23.59 -28.21 9.31
C THR A 243 23.46 -28.63 7.84
N PHE A 244 23.02 -27.72 6.96
CA PHE A 244 22.94 -27.97 5.53
C PHE A 244 24.32 -28.29 4.95
N ARG A 245 25.35 -27.50 5.28
CA ARG A 245 26.74 -27.71 4.85
C ARG A 245 27.28 -29.07 5.30
N GLU A 246 27.07 -29.44 6.56
CA GLU A 246 27.52 -30.70 7.15
C GLU A 246 26.88 -31.91 6.46
N VAL A 247 25.56 -31.86 6.22
CA VAL A 247 24.84 -32.93 5.51
C VAL A 247 25.27 -33.00 4.05
N LEU A 248 25.45 -31.86 3.37
CA LEU A 248 25.91 -31.82 1.98
C LEU A 248 27.30 -32.44 1.83
N GLY A 249 28.22 -32.08 2.73
CA GLY A 249 29.56 -32.69 2.80
C GLY A 249 29.49 -34.19 3.10
N GLY A 250 28.62 -34.61 4.01
CA GLY A 250 28.37 -36.01 4.32
C GLY A 250 27.83 -36.81 3.12
N LEU A 251 26.93 -36.24 2.31
CA LEU A 251 26.43 -36.89 1.10
C LEU A 251 27.52 -37.00 0.02
N LEU A 252 28.42 -36.02 -0.09
CA LEU A 252 29.53 -36.03 -1.06
C LEU A 252 30.69 -36.97 -0.68
N GLN A 253 31.08 -37.01 0.59
CA GLN A 253 32.33 -37.65 1.06
C GLN A 253 32.11 -38.74 2.11
N GLY A 254 30.91 -38.84 2.68
CA GLY A 254 30.62 -39.67 3.85
C GLY A 254 30.88 -38.91 5.16
N ASN A 255 30.08 -39.20 6.19
CA ASN A 255 30.27 -38.68 7.54
C ASN A 255 29.83 -39.77 8.54
N GLU A 256 30.79 -40.43 9.18
CA GLU A 256 30.52 -41.53 10.12
C GLU A 256 29.78 -41.05 11.39
N GLU A 257 30.07 -39.83 11.85
CA GLU A 257 29.48 -39.25 13.07
C GLU A 257 27.98 -38.95 12.91
N LEU A 258 27.57 -38.49 11.72
CA LEU A 258 26.16 -38.31 11.35
C LEU A 258 25.53 -39.59 10.76
N GLY A 259 26.33 -40.64 10.60
CA GLY A 259 25.93 -41.88 9.95
C GLY A 259 25.47 -41.70 8.50
N ILE A 260 26.08 -40.76 7.77
CA ILE A 260 25.82 -40.46 6.35
C ILE A 260 26.83 -41.25 5.52
N VAL A 261 26.33 -42.11 4.63
CA VAL A 261 27.16 -42.80 3.65
C VAL A 261 27.29 -41.92 2.41
N ALA A 262 28.49 -41.86 1.82
CA ALA A 262 28.72 -41.11 0.58
C ALA A 262 27.83 -41.63 -0.56
N VAL A 263 27.26 -40.73 -1.35
CA VAL A 263 26.51 -41.06 -2.56
C VAL A 263 27.49 -41.54 -3.63
N LYS A 264 27.25 -42.77 -4.13
CA LYS A 264 28.10 -43.42 -5.14
C LYS A 264 27.53 -43.33 -6.56
N ASP A 265 26.24 -43.02 -6.68
CA ASP A 265 25.59 -42.83 -7.97
C ASP A 265 26.17 -41.61 -8.69
N THR A 266 26.53 -41.76 -9.97
CA THR A 266 27.27 -40.75 -10.72
C THR A 266 26.42 -39.50 -10.97
N ASP A 267 25.17 -39.68 -11.37
CA ASP A 267 24.26 -38.59 -11.74
C ASP A 267 23.84 -37.81 -10.48
N ALA A 268 23.51 -38.53 -9.40
CA ALA A 268 23.22 -37.90 -8.11
C ALA A 268 24.44 -37.15 -7.54
N LYS A 269 25.66 -37.65 -7.77
CA LYS A 269 26.89 -36.99 -7.33
C LYS A 269 27.18 -35.72 -8.13
N GLU A 270 26.90 -35.69 -9.43
CA GLU A 270 27.00 -34.47 -10.25
C GLU A 270 26.03 -33.40 -9.74
N LYS A 271 24.77 -33.77 -9.46
CA LYS A 271 23.79 -32.85 -8.87
C LYS A 271 24.15 -32.37 -7.46
N LEU A 272 24.79 -33.21 -6.65
CA LEU A 272 25.32 -32.78 -5.36
C LEU A 272 26.47 -31.76 -5.48
N LEU A 273 27.27 -31.82 -6.54
CA LEU A 273 28.31 -30.82 -6.82
C LEU A 273 27.71 -29.49 -7.29
N GLU A 274 26.73 -29.53 -8.19
CA GLU A 274 25.96 -28.33 -8.56
C GLU A 274 25.28 -27.70 -7.32
N LEU A 275 24.64 -28.52 -6.48
CA LEU A 275 24.02 -28.09 -5.24
C LEU A 275 25.04 -27.43 -4.30
N LYS A 276 26.26 -27.97 -4.23
CA LYS A 276 27.35 -27.40 -3.45
C LYS A 276 27.76 -26.03 -3.96
N ASP A 277 27.92 -25.85 -5.27
CA ASP A 277 28.34 -24.57 -5.84
C ASP A 277 27.29 -23.47 -5.58
N VAL A 278 26.00 -23.80 -5.75
CA VAL A 278 24.88 -22.88 -5.45
C VAL A 278 24.83 -22.60 -3.95
N PHE A 279 25.02 -23.61 -3.10
CA PHE A 279 24.99 -23.46 -1.65
C PHE A 279 26.15 -22.62 -1.12
N ASP A 280 27.38 -22.82 -1.60
CA ASP A 280 28.53 -22.02 -1.19
C ASP A 280 28.30 -20.52 -1.49
N ALA A 281 27.67 -20.23 -2.64
CA ALA A 281 27.30 -18.87 -3.02
C ALA A 281 26.16 -18.32 -2.16
N PHE A 282 25.15 -19.12 -1.82
CA PHE A 282 24.05 -18.77 -0.91
C PHE A 282 24.57 -18.46 0.50
N GLU A 283 25.40 -19.34 1.03
CA GLU A 283 26.03 -19.25 2.34
C GLU A 283 26.84 -17.96 2.48
N LYS A 284 27.60 -17.58 1.45
CA LYS A 284 28.33 -16.30 1.43
C LYS A 284 27.42 -15.09 1.62
N GLN A 285 26.18 -15.13 1.10
CA GLN A 285 25.21 -14.05 1.30
C GLN A 285 24.62 -14.08 2.70
N VAL A 286 24.33 -15.26 3.24
CA VAL A 286 23.87 -15.40 4.63
C VAL A 286 24.93 -14.87 5.61
N ASP A 287 26.20 -15.18 5.37
CA ASP A 287 27.34 -14.66 6.12
C ASP A 287 27.39 -13.12 6.10
N GLN A 288 27.11 -12.50 4.95
CA GLN A 288 27.03 -11.04 4.86
C GLN A 288 25.88 -10.49 5.72
N ILE A 289 24.72 -11.15 5.72
CA ILE A 289 23.58 -10.76 6.57
C ILE A 289 23.94 -10.85 8.04
N LEU A 290 24.49 -11.99 8.48
CA LEU A 290 24.86 -12.21 9.88
C LEU A 290 25.93 -11.22 10.35
N LYS A 291 26.95 -10.92 9.52
CA LYS A 291 28.00 -9.94 9.84
C LYS A 291 27.47 -8.50 9.87
N GLY A 292 26.52 -8.15 9.00
CA GLY A 292 25.92 -6.81 8.97
C GLY A 292 24.82 -6.59 10.01
N MET A 293 24.35 -7.66 10.67
CA MET A 293 23.26 -7.61 11.65
C MET A 293 23.45 -6.58 12.77
N PRO A 294 24.62 -6.44 13.43
CA PRO A 294 24.79 -5.44 14.49
C PRO A 294 24.51 -4.01 14.00
N LYS A 295 24.91 -3.72 12.76
CA LYS A 295 24.68 -2.43 12.09
C LYS A 295 23.20 -2.28 11.72
N LEU A 296 22.57 -3.32 11.18
CA LEU A 296 21.13 -3.30 10.94
C LEU A 296 20.30 -3.05 12.22
N VAL A 297 20.67 -3.66 13.34
CA VAL A 297 20.02 -3.43 14.66
C VAL A 297 20.19 -1.97 15.10
N GLU A 298 21.41 -1.45 15.00
CA GLU A 298 21.73 -0.05 15.32
C GLU A 298 20.90 0.92 14.46
N SER A 299 20.82 0.66 13.15
CA SER A 299 20.04 1.45 12.19
C SER A 299 18.53 1.38 12.43
N LYS A 300 17.97 0.19 12.73
CA LYS A 300 16.55 0.04 13.09
C LYS A 300 16.21 0.77 14.39
N ARG A 301 17.10 0.71 15.39
CA ARG A 301 16.95 1.47 16.64
C ARG A 301 16.96 2.98 16.37
N ALA A 302 17.90 3.46 15.55
CA ALA A 302 17.97 4.87 15.16
C ALA A 302 16.72 5.31 14.39
N ALA A 303 16.23 4.52 13.43
CA ALA A 303 15.00 4.80 12.68
C ALA A 303 13.77 4.90 13.58
N ARG A 304 13.66 4.05 14.60
CA ARG A 304 12.59 4.15 15.59
C ARG A 304 12.68 5.43 16.43
N GLN A 305 13.90 5.78 16.89
CA GLN A 305 14.12 7.02 17.62
C GLN A 305 13.79 8.25 16.78
N ILE A 306 14.15 8.25 15.49
CA ILE A 306 13.79 9.32 14.54
C ILE A 306 12.27 9.42 14.39
N PHE A 307 11.57 8.29 14.29
CA PHE A 307 10.11 8.27 14.21
C PHE A 307 9.49 8.92 15.45
N ASP A 308 9.90 8.49 16.65
CA ASP A 308 9.39 9.01 17.92
C ASP A 308 9.70 10.52 18.10
N GLU A 309 10.90 10.98 17.71
CA GLU A 309 11.24 12.40 17.76
C GLU A 309 10.53 13.22 16.66
N SER A 310 10.24 12.64 15.50
CA SER A 310 9.57 13.35 14.40
C SER A 310 8.15 13.79 14.76
N GLU A 311 7.41 12.99 15.50
CA GLU A 311 6.08 13.33 16.03
C GLU A 311 6.16 14.51 17.00
N GLN A 312 7.16 14.50 17.88
CA GLN A 312 7.37 15.57 18.87
C GLN A 312 7.81 16.87 18.18
N LEU A 313 8.71 16.79 17.21
CA LEU A 313 9.14 17.91 16.38
C LEU A 313 7.97 18.47 15.54
N LEU A 314 7.10 17.61 15.01
CA LEU A 314 5.88 18.03 14.32
C LEU A 314 4.96 18.83 15.25
N GLY A 315 4.69 18.32 16.46
CA GLY A 315 3.88 19.03 17.45
C GLY A 315 4.47 20.39 17.84
N MET A 316 5.79 20.46 18.06
CA MET A 316 6.48 21.71 18.38
C MET A 316 6.44 22.71 17.22
N THR A 317 6.63 22.25 15.99
CA THR A 317 6.60 23.11 14.79
C THR A 317 5.19 23.58 14.44
N LEU A 318 4.16 22.78 14.71
CA LEU A 318 2.75 23.21 14.64
C LEU A 318 2.44 24.29 15.67
N GLY A 319 2.84 24.08 16.93
CA GLY A 319 2.68 25.08 17.99
C GLY A 319 3.42 26.38 17.68
N LEU A 320 4.63 26.28 17.12
CA LEU A 320 5.42 27.43 16.69
C LEU A 320 4.76 28.17 15.51
N ALA A 321 4.23 27.45 14.52
CA ALA A 321 3.48 28.05 13.41
C ALA A 321 2.24 28.80 13.90
N GLN A 322 1.50 28.23 14.86
CA GLN A 322 0.36 28.89 15.49
C GLN A 322 0.79 30.18 16.19
N LYS A 323 1.87 30.15 16.97
CA LYS A 323 2.41 31.35 17.63
C LYS A 323 2.83 32.42 16.61
N TYR A 324 3.38 32.05 15.45
CA TYR A 324 3.65 33.01 14.37
C TYR A 324 2.37 33.59 13.77
N GLN A 325 1.31 32.78 13.61
CA GLN A 325 0.00 33.26 13.16
C GLN A 325 -0.62 34.27 14.15
N ASP A 326 -0.40 34.08 15.44
CA ASP A 326 -0.93 34.95 16.51
C ASP A 326 -0.16 36.27 16.67
N ILE A 327 0.99 36.44 15.98
CA ILE A 327 1.72 37.72 15.97
C ILE A 327 0.80 38.83 15.45
N ASN A 328 0.46 39.76 16.33
CA ASN A 328 -0.36 40.92 16.01
C ASN A 328 0.43 41.95 15.20
N THR A 329 0.13 42.05 13.90
CA THR A 329 0.67 43.09 13.02
C THR A 329 -0.19 44.36 12.98
N GLY A 330 -1.41 44.32 13.53
CA GLY A 330 -2.40 45.39 13.43
C GLY A 330 -2.07 46.66 14.20
N PHE A 331 -1.26 46.58 15.27
CA PHE A 331 -0.83 47.77 16.03
C PHE A 331 -0.06 48.77 15.16
N ALA A 332 0.66 48.30 14.14
CA ALA A 332 1.41 49.15 13.20
C ALA A 332 0.52 49.94 12.23
N LEU A 333 -0.71 49.47 12.00
CA LEU A 333 -1.67 50.09 11.10
C LEU A 333 -2.28 51.37 11.71
N ILE A 334 -2.44 51.39 13.04
CA ILE A 334 -3.04 52.51 13.79
C ILE A 334 -2.26 53.82 13.61
N PRO A 335 -0.92 53.88 13.84
CA PRO A 335 -0.16 55.10 13.60
C PRO A 335 -0.13 55.48 12.11
N ALA A 336 -0.07 54.52 11.18
CA ALA A 336 -0.14 54.80 9.74
C ALA A 336 -1.45 55.52 9.36
N ILE A 337 -2.59 55.01 9.85
CA ILE A 337 -3.91 55.65 9.67
C ILE A 337 -3.94 57.02 10.35
N LEU A 338 -3.41 57.15 11.58
CA LEU A 338 -3.41 58.40 12.32
C LEU A 338 -2.60 59.50 11.62
N PHE A 339 -1.39 59.20 11.15
CA PHE A 339 -0.57 60.15 10.39
C PHE A 339 -1.15 60.46 9.01
N SER A 340 -1.86 59.50 8.38
CA SER A 340 -2.62 59.75 7.15
C SER A 340 -3.80 60.70 7.38
N LEU A 341 -4.52 60.54 8.49
CA LEU A 341 -5.61 61.44 8.91
C LEU A 341 -5.09 62.82 9.28
N VAL A 342 -3.95 62.93 9.97
CA VAL A 342 -3.28 64.22 10.26
C VAL A 342 -2.86 64.91 8.97
N SER A 343 -2.27 64.17 8.03
CA SER A 343 -1.89 64.69 6.70
C SER A 343 -3.12 65.25 5.98
N LEU A 344 -4.21 64.49 5.95
CA LEU A 344 -5.49 64.92 5.36
C LEU A 344 -6.07 66.16 6.05
N ALA A 345 -6.06 66.21 7.38
CA ALA A 345 -6.51 67.37 8.14
C ALA A 345 -5.65 68.62 7.88
N THR A 346 -4.32 68.49 7.82
CA THR A 346 -3.42 69.61 7.49
C THR A 346 -3.55 70.08 6.05
N LEU A 347 -3.81 69.17 5.11
CA LEU A 347 -4.05 69.50 3.70
C LEU A 347 -5.36 70.28 3.55
N LEU A 348 -6.42 69.85 4.24
CA LEU A 348 -7.68 70.58 4.29
C LEU A 348 -7.55 71.94 5.01
N LEU A 349 -6.72 72.03 6.07
CA LEU A 349 -6.45 73.30 6.78
C LEU A 349 -5.64 74.29 5.95
N LEU A 350 -4.68 73.81 5.14
CA LEU A 350 -3.97 74.60 4.12
C LEU A 350 -4.94 75.11 3.06
N GLY A 351 -5.89 74.28 2.64
CA GLY A 351 -6.99 74.68 1.75
C GLY A 351 -7.82 75.82 2.35
N LEU A 352 -8.22 75.72 3.62
CA LEU A 352 -9.00 76.75 4.30
C LEU A 352 -8.24 78.07 4.51
N LEU A 353 -6.93 78.02 4.83
CA LEU A 353 -6.10 79.21 4.98
C LEU A 353 -5.84 79.92 3.65
N ASN A 354 -5.64 79.16 2.57
CA ASN A 354 -5.51 79.74 1.22
C ASN A 354 -6.82 80.38 0.76
N VAL A 355 -7.97 79.81 1.12
CA VAL A 355 -9.30 80.37 0.81
C VAL A 355 -9.58 81.64 1.63
N GLN A 356 -8.99 81.82 2.82
CA GLN A 356 -9.09 83.05 3.61
C GLN A 356 -8.06 84.13 3.21
N GLU A 357 -6.84 83.77 2.83
CA GLU A 357 -5.84 84.71 2.28
C GLU A 357 -6.18 85.16 0.85
N ALA A 358 -6.91 84.34 0.09
CA ALA A 358 -7.52 84.74 -1.17
C ALA A 358 -8.58 85.85 -0.99
N GLY A 359 -9.13 86.02 0.22
CA GLY A 359 -10.06 87.11 0.55
C GLY A 359 -9.40 88.48 0.74
N LYS A 360 -8.07 88.56 0.92
CA LYS A 360 -7.32 89.82 1.11
C LYS A 360 -6.58 90.32 -0.13
N ARG A 361 -6.60 89.59 -1.23
CA ARG A 361 -6.21 90.09 -2.57
C ARG A 361 -7.42 90.38 -3.45
N ALA A 362 -8.50 90.86 -2.83
CA ALA A 362 -9.76 91.22 -3.50
C ALA A 362 -9.97 92.75 -3.62
N GLU A 363 -8.92 93.56 -3.47
CA GLU A 363 -9.05 95.03 -3.44
C GLU A 363 -8.31 95.76 -4.59
N VAL A 364 -7.61 95.04 -5.48
CA VAL A 364 -6.92 95.66 -6.65
C VAL A 364 -7.61 95.40 -7.99
N MET A 365 -8.62 94.52 -8.07
CA MET A 365 -9.26 94.14 -9.35
C MET A 365 -10.64 94.77 -9.59
N ALA A 366 -10.82 96.03 -9.19
CA ALA A 366 -12.07 96.75 -9.41
C ALA A 366 -12.18 97.45 -10.79
N SER A 367 -11.13 97.40 -11.63
CA SER A 367 -11.16 97.96 -13.00
C SER A 367 -10.96 96.95 -14.14
N GLU A 368 -10.99 95.64 -13.87
CA GLU A 368 -10.93 94.56 -14.89
C GLU A 368 -12.25 93.77 -15.06
N ASN A 369 -13.29 94.12 -14.30
CA ASN A 369 -14.55 93.36 -14.19
C ASN A 369 -15.41 93.35 -15.46
N ARG A 370 -15.20 94.24 -16.44
CA ARG A 370 -16.00 94.26 -17.68
C ARG A 370 -15.45 93.39 -18.80
N ARG A 371 -14.14 93.09 -18.84
CA ARG A 371 -13.56 92.12 -19.79
C ARG A 371 -13.72 90.68 -19.31
N ASN A 372 -13.61 90.46 -17.99
CA ASN A 372 -13.78 89.13 -17.40
C ASN A 372 -15.21 88.61 -17.46
N GLN A 373 -16.24 89.47 -17.42
CA GLN A 373 -17.63 89.04 -17.52
C GLN A 373 -17.99 88.44 -18.89
N ASP A 374 -17.45 88.99 -19.99
CA ASP A 374 -17.66 88.43 -21.33
C ASP A 374 -16.88 87.12 -21.54
N ALA A 375 -15.65 87.04 -21.03
CA ALA A 375 -14.83 85.82 -21.12
C ALA A 375 -15.39 84.67 -20.25
N ILE A 376 -15.90 84.97 -19.06
CA ILE A 376 -16.55 83.97 -18.17
C ILE A 376 -17.89 83.50 -18.75
N LEU A 377 -18.69 84.38 -19.38
CA LEU A 377 -19.93 83.96 -20.04
C LEU A 377 -19.67 83.08 -21.27
N ARG A 378 -18.58 83.34 -22.02
CA ARG A 378 -18.13 82.44 -23.10
C ARG A 378 -17.71 81.09 -22.56
N LEU A 379 -16.85 81.05 -21.53
CA LEU A 379 -16.45 79.80 -20.88
C LEU A 379 -17.65 79.05 -20.30
N LEU A 380 -18.62 79.74 -19.67
CA LEU A 380 -19.86 79.11 -19.17
C LEU A 380 -20.73 78.53 -20.30
N ASN A 381 -20.81 79.18 -21.45
CA ASN A 381 -21.51 78.65 -22.63
C ASN A 381 -20.75 77.46 -23.25
N GLU A 382 -19.42 77.55 -23.37
CA GLU A 382 -18.57 76.44 -23.84
C GLU A 382 -18.62 75.24 -22.89
N MET A 383 -18.85 75.46 -21.59
CA MET A 383 -19.02 74.42 -20.58
C MET A 383 -20.46 73.89 -20.45
N GLY A 384 -21.42 74.46 -21.17
CA GLY A 384 -22.81 74.00 -21.16
C GLY A 384 -22.94 72.57 -21.70
N GLU A 385 -22.24 72.28 -22.80
CA GLU A 385 -22.23 70.95 -23.44
C GLU A 385 -21.50 69.90 -22.58
N LEU A 386 -20.46 70.32 -21.83
CA LEU A 386 -19.78 69.44 -20.87
C LEU A 386 -20.71 68.97 -19.74
N ALA A 387 -21.61 69.84 -19.28
CA ALA A 387 -22.59 69.49 -18.24
C ALA A 387 -23.64 68.47 -18.73
N GLU A 388 -23.82 68.33 -20.04
CA GLU A 388 -24.66 67.32 -20.68
C GLU A 388 -23.91 66.01 -20.98
N GLY A 389 -22.62 65.93 -20.62
CA GLY A 389 -21.79 64.75 -20.80
C GLY A 389 -21.01 64.70 -22.11
N ASP A 390 -21.02 65.76 -22.93
CA ASP A 390 -20.18 65.83 -24.12
C ASP A 390 -18.74 66.15 -23.72
N LEU A 391 -17.92 65.11 -23.62
CA LEU A 391 -16.50 65.25 -23.35
C LEU A 391 -15.73 65.61 -24.61
N THR A 392 -16.29 65.59 -25.83
CA THR A 392 -15.56 65.91 -27.08
C THR A 392 -15.25 67.39 -27.23
N VAL A 393 -15.94 68.23 -26.45
CA VAL A 393 -15.77 69.68 -26.43
C VAL A 393 -14.44 70.09 -25.79
N GLN A 394 -13.91 71.23 -26.23
CA GLN A 394 -12.72 71.85 -25.66
C GLN A 394 -13.02 73.31 -25.39
N ALA A 395 -12.66 73.78 -24.19
CA ALA A 395 -12.70 75.20 -23.87
C ALA A 395 -11.63 75.93 -24.70
N THR A 396 -11.99 77.06 -25.30
CA THR A 396 -11.04 77.85 -26.09
C THR A 396 -10.01 78.50 -25.16
N VAL A 397 -8.73 78.14 -25.31
CA VAL A 397 -7.64 78.73 -24.51
C VAL A 397 -7.23 80.07 -25.13
N THR A 398 -7.54 81.16 -24.43
CA THR A 398 -7.19 82.53 -24.80
C THR A 398 -6.06 83.07 -23.91
N GLU A 399 -5.36 84.15 -24.30
CA GLU A 399 -4.33 84.80 -23.47
C GLU A 399 -4.90 85.61 -22.28
N ASP A 400 -6.22 85.54 -22.04
CA ASP A 400 -6.89 86.25 -20.96
C ASP A 400 -6.89 85.47 -19.64
N ILE A 401 -7.47 86.06 -18.58
CA ILE A 401 -7.51 85.49 -17.23
C ILE A 401 -8.26 84.16 -17.16
N THR A 402 -9.17 83.87 -18.11
CA THR A 402 -9.89 82.59 -18.17
C THR A 402 -9.12 81.50 -18.91
N GLY A 403 -8.07 81.82 -19.67
CA GLY A 403 -7.26 80.85 -20.40
C GLY A 403 -6.65 79.75 -19.52
N ALA A 404 -6.13 80.10 -18.34
CA ALA A 404 -5.59 79.12 -17.39
C ALA A 404 -6.68 78.21 -16.77
N ILE A 405 -7.91 78.72 -16.66
CA ILE A 405 -9.07 77.94 -16.21
C ILE A 405 -9.54 77.01 -17.33
N ALA A 406 -9.63 77.52 -18.57
CA ALA A 406 -9.94 76.73 -19.75
C ALA A 406 -8.93 75.58 -19.94
N ASP A 407 -7.63 75.82 -19.74
CA ASP A 407 -6.60 74.79 -19.79
C ASP A 407 -6.74 73.74 -18.68
N SER A 408 -7.00 74.16 -17.43
CA SER A 408 -7.24 73.23 -16.31
C SER A 408 -8.52 72.40 -16.50
N VAL A 409 -9.54 73.00 -17.12
CA VAL A 409 -10.79 72.33 -17.49
C VAL A 409 -10.55 71.33 -18.62
N ASN A 410 -9.81 71.71 -19.66
CA ASN A 410 -9.42 70.78 -20.74
C ASN A 410 -8.59 69.62 -20.20
N PHE A 411 -7.68 69.85 -19.25
CA PHE A 411 -6.96 68.79 -18.54
C PHE A 411 -7.91 67.87 -17.77
N ALA A 412 -8.90 68.42 -17.05
CA ALA A 412 -9.90 67.61 -16.36
C ALA A 412 -10.81 66.83 -17.32
N ILE A 413 -11.19 67.42 -18.46
CA ILE A 413 -11.94 66.73 -19.52
C ILE A 413 -11.10 65.57 -20.06
N GLU A 414 -9.80 65.77 -20.32
CA GLU A 414 -8.92 64.71 -20.81
C GLU A 414 -8.75 63.58 -19.78
N GLU A 415 -8.57 63.90 -18.49
CA GLU A 415 -8.56 62.90 -17.40
C GLU A 415 -9.91 62.15 -17.31
N LEU A 416 -11.04 62.84 -17.47
CA LEU A 416 -12.36 62.21 -17.52
C LEU A 416 -12.55 61.32 -18.75
N ARG A 417 -12.07 61.74 -19.94
CA ARG A 417 -12.07 60.90 -21.15
C ARG A 417 -11.23 59.64 -20.93
N MET A 418 -10.04 59.77 -20.35
CA MET A 418 -9.19 58.63 -20.03
C MET A 418 -9.87 57.68 -19.02
N LEU A 419 -10.57 58.22 -18.02
CA LEU A 419 -11.34 57.42 -17.07
C LEU A 419 -12.53 56.71 -17.72
N VAL A 420 -13.35 57.41 -18.52
CA VAL A 420 -14.50 56.80 -19.22
C VAL A 420 -14.04 55.73 -20.20
N ASN A 421 -12.98 55.98 -20.97
CA ASN A 421 -12.36 54.97 -21.84
C ASN A 421 -11.73 53.82 -21.04
N GLY A 422 -11.21 54.08 -19.85
CA GLY A 422 -10.75 53.06 -18.91
C GLY A 422 -11.89 52.17 -18.43
N VAL A 423 -13.03 52.77 -18.03
CA VAL A 423 -14.23 52.05 -17.59
C VAL A 423 -14.83 51.24 -18.72
N ASN A 424 -14.99 51.80 -19.93
CA ASN A 424 -15.49 51.05 -21.09
C ASN A 424 -14.66 49.80 -21.38
N ARG A 425 -13.32 49.94 -21.40
CA ARG A 425 -12.41 48.81 -21.60
C ARG A 425 -12.50 47.77 -20.47
N ALA A 426 -12.55 48.22 -19.22
CA ALA A 426 -12.69 47.32 -18.07
C ALA A 426 -14.02 46.56 -18.11
N THR A 427 -15.12 47.23 -18.43
CA THR A 427 -16.45 46.64 -18.56
C THR A 427 -16.54 45.62 -19.69
N GLU A 428 -15.90 45.90 -20.84
CA GLU A 428 -15.81 44.95 -21.95
C GLU A 428 -15.00 43.69 -21.57
N GLN A 429 -13.87 43.87 -20.87
CA GLN A 429 -13.08 42.76 -20.34
C GLN A 429 -13.86 41.92 -19.32
N VAL A 430 -14.63 42.54 -18.41
CA VAL A 430 -15.47 41.80 -17.46
C VAL A 430 -16.60 41.07 -18.18
N THR A 431 -17.21 41.67 -19.19
CA THR A 431 -18.25 41.04 -20.02
C THR A 431 -17.71 39.79 -20.74
N GLN A 432 -16.51 39.88 -21.32
CA GLN A 432 -15.85 38.72 -21.93
C GLN A 432 -15.53 37.63 -20.89
N ALA A 433 -14.88 38.00 -19.79
CA ALA A 433 -14.49 37.05 -18.75
C ALA A 433 -15.70 36.37 -18.09
N THR A 434 -16.82 37.08 -17.92
CA THR A 434 -18.07 36.50 -17.42
C THR A 434 -18.74 35.58 -18.44
N GLY A 435 -18.65 35.90 -19.74
CA GLY A 435 -19.08 34.99 -20.81
C GLY A 435 -18.32 33.66 -20.79
N GLU A 436 -16.99 33.72 -20.74
CA GLU A 436 -16.11 32.54 -20.66
C GLU A 436 -16.35 31.73 -19.37
N ALA A 437 -16.51 32.41 -18.24
CA ALA A 437 -16.81 31.78 -16.95
C ALA A 437 -18.17 31.07 -16.94
N ARG A 438 -19.17 31.62 -17.65
CA ARG A 438 -20.50 31.01 -17.80
C ARG A 438 -20.42 29.74 -18.63
N GLU A 439 -19.76 29.79 -19.79
CA GLU A 439 -19.57 28.61 -20.64
C GLU A 439 -18.84 27.49 -19.90
N THR A 440 -17.78 27.83 -19.16
CA THR A 440 -17.04 26.89 -18.31
C THR A 440 -17.94 26.26 -17.25
N SER A 441 -18.81 27.05 -16.62
CA SER A 441 -19.74 26.58 -15.60
C SER A 441 -20.78 25.61 -16.18
N ASP A 442 -21.34 25.93 -17.36
CA ASP A 442 -22.29 25.05 -18.05
C ASP A 442 -21.64 23.73 -18.45
N GLN A 443 -20.40 23.77 -18.94
CA GLN A 443 -19.62 22.57 -19.26
C GLN A 443 -19.34 21.72 -18.00
N MET A 444 -18.95 22.35 -16.89
CA MET A 444 -18.72 21.65 -15.62
C MET A 444 -19.99 20.97 -15.10
N LEU A 445 -21.17 21.60 -15.26
CA LEU A 445 -22.45 20.98 -14.88
C LEU A 445 -22.74 19.74 -15.71
N ALA A 446 -22.57 19.80 -17.03
CA ALA A 446 -22.78 18.64 -17.92
C ALA A 446 -21.81 17.49 -17.59
N VAL A 447 -20.55 17.81 -17.27
CA VAL A 447 -19.56 16.81 -16.83
C VAL A 447 -19.96 16.19 -15.49
N ALA A 448 -20.41 16.98 -14.53
CA ALA A 448 -20.85 16.49 -13.22
C ALA A 448 -22.08 15.56 -13.33
N GLU A 449 -23.04 15.87 -14.19
CA GLU A 449 -24.20 15.00 -14.45
C GLU A 449 -23.77 13.67 -15.06
N LYS A 450 -22.90 13.70 -16.08
CA LYS A 450 -22.35 12.49 -16.69
C LYS A 450 -21.58 11.65 -15.66
N GLN A 451 -20.78 12.29 -14.82
CA GLN A 451 -20.02 11.63 -13.77
C GLN A 451 -20.94 10.96 -12.75
N ALA A 452 -22.02 11.63 -12.32
CA ALA A 452 -23.01 11.04 -11.41
C ALA A 452 -23.68 9.77 -12.00
N HIS A 453 -23.96 9.78 -13.30
CA HIS A 453 -24.50 8.60 -13.99
C HIS A 453 -23.49 7.44 -14.00
N GLN A 454 -22.23 7.71 -14.37
CA GLN A 454 -21.16 6.71 -14.38
C GLN A 454 -20.89 6.11 -12.99
N ILE A 455 -20.97 6.92 -11.93
CA ILE A 455 -20.82 6.44 -10.55
C ILE A 455 -21.97 5.49 -10.19
N THR A 456 -23.20 5.80 -10.62
CA THR A 456 -24.36 4.94 -10.38
C THR A 456 -24.21 3.58 -11.08
N GLU A 457 -23.82 3.57 -12.35
CA GLU A 457 -23.55 2.34 -13.12
C GLU A 457 -22.42 1.51 -12.49
N THR A 458 -21.35 2.17 -12.06
CA THR A 458 -20.22 1.51 -11.39
C THR A 458 -20.65 0.90 -10.07
N THR A 459 -21.45 1.61 -9.27
CA THR A 459 -21.99 1.11 -8.00
C THR A 459 -22.88 -0.12 -8.21
N GLN A 460 -23.70 -0.13 -9.27
CA GLN A 460 -24.51 -1.29 -9.64
C GLN A 460 -23.64 -2.50 -10.01
N SER A 461 -22.59 -2.28 -10.79
CA SER A 461 -21.64 -3.33 -11.18
C SER A 461 -20.91 -3.92 -9.96
N VAL A 462 -20.52 -3.09 -9.00
CA VAL A 462 -19.89 -3.53 -7.73
C VAL A 462 -20.89 -4.31 -6.86
N THR A 463 -22.16 -3.93 -6.86
CA THR A 463 -23.22 -4.68 -6.18
C THR A 463 -23.39 -6.08 -6.78
N GLN A 464 -23.40 -6.18 -8.11
CA GLN A 464 -23.47 -7.46 -8.81
C GLN A 464 -22.21 -8.32 -8.59
N MET A 465 -21.04 -7.68 -8.53
CA MET A 465 -19.78 -8.34 -8.16
C MET A 465 -19.85 -8.92 -6.74
N SER A 466 -20.42 -8.17 -5.78
CA SER A 466 -20.59 -8.63 -4.40
C SER A 466 -21.51 -9.86 -4.31
N ALA A 467 -22.60 -9.88 -5.08
CA ALA A 467 -23.47 -11.06 -5.19
C ALA A 467 -22.72 -12.28 -5.79
N SER A 468 -21.88 -12.06 -6.80
CA SER A 468 -21.07 -13.12 -7.41
C SER A 468 -20.02 -13.68 -6.44
N ILE A 469 -19.39 -12.80 -5.66
CA ILE A 469 -18.46 -13.16 -4.57
C ILE A 469 -19.17 -14.05 -3.53
N ALA A 470 -20.37 -13.67 -3.10
CA ALA A 470 -21.15 -14.47 -2.16
C ALA A 470 -21.48 -15.87 -2.73
N GLN A 471 -21.82 -15.95 -4.02
CA GLN A 471 -22.07 -17.23 -4.70
C GLN A 471 -20.80 -18.10 -4.77
N VAL A 472 -19.64 -17.53 -5.12
CA VAL A 472 -18.36 -18.25 -5.13
C VAL A 472 -18.01 -18.76 -3.73
N SER A 473 -18.23 -17.95 -2.70
CA SER A 473 -18.03 -18.36 -1.30
C SER A 473 -18.91 -19.56 -0.92
N GLY A 474 -20.18 -19.57 -1.33
CA GLY A 474 -21.08 -20.70 -1.13
C GLY A 474 -20.60 -21.96 -1.84
N ASN A 475 -20.22 -21.84 -3.12
CA ASN A 475 -19.70 -22.95 -3.91
C ASN A 475 -18.39 -23.51 -3.33
N ALA A 476 -17.52 -22.65 -2.80
CA ALA A 476 -16.30 -23.07 -2.11
C ALA A 476 -16.62 -23.88 -0.86
N ALA A 477 -17.54 -23.40 0.00
CA ALA A 477 -17.98 -24.14 1.20
C ALA A 477 -18.59 -25.51 0.85
N ASP A 478 -19.41 -25.58 -0.19
CA ASP A 478 -19.97 -26.84 -0.67
C ASP A 478 -18.88 -27.79 -1.19
N SER A 479 -17.92 -27.27 -1.94
CA SER A 479 -16.78 -28.06 -2.44
C SER A 479 -15.91 -28.58 -1.31
N ALA A 480 -15.69 -27.79 -0.25
CA ALA A 480 -14.89 -28.21 0.91
C ALA A 480 -15.51 -29.43 1.58
N ARG A 481 -16.83 -29.36 1.80
CA ARG A 481 -17.60 -30.47 2.37
C ARG A 481 -17.55 -31.72 1.50
N VAL A 482 -17.62 -31.58 0.17
CA VAL A 482 -17.47 -32.72 -0.75
C VAL A 482 -16.06 -33.31 -0.66
N ALA A 483 -15.01 -32.48 -0.61
CA ALA A 483 -13.63 -32.94 -0.45
C ALA A 483 -13.41 -33.70 0.88
N GLU A 484 -13.98 -33.21 1.98
CA GLU A 484 -13.94 -33.89 3.29
C GLU A 484 -14.68 -35.24 3.26
N GLN A 485 -15.84 -35.30 2.59
CA GLN A 485 -16.58 -36.54 2.41
C GLN A 485 -15.77 -37.55 1.56
N SER A 486 -15.13 -37.10 0.48
CA SER A 486 -14.24 -37.93 -0.34
C SER A 486 -13.04 -38.45 0.45
N LEU A 487 -12.42 -37.60 1.28
CA LEU A 487 -11.31 -38.01 2.15
C LEU A 487 -11.74 -39.09 3.15
N SER A 488 -12.91 -38.90 3.79
CA SER A 488 -13.48 -39.88 4.71
C SER A 488 -13.84 -41.20 4.00
N ALA A 489 -14.41 -41.13 2.81
CA ALA A 489 -14.78 -42.32 2.03
C ALA A 489 -13.54 -43.10 1.59
N ALA A 490 -12.51 -42.41 1.09
CA ALA A 490 -11.24 -43.01 0.71
C ALA A 490 -10.50 -43.63 1.91
N ALA A 491 -10.53 -42.97 3.08
CA ALA A 491 -9.96 -43.51 4.31
C ALA A 491 -10.64 -44.83 4.74
N LYS A 492 -11.98 -44.87 4.72
CA LYS A 492 -12.74 -46.09 5.01
C LYS A 492 -12.47 -47.18 3.98
N GLY A 493 -12.39 -46.81 2.70
CA GLY A 493 -12.04 -47.75 1.62
C GLY A 493 -10.66 -48.35 1.82
N ALA A 494 -9.66 -47.52 2.16
CA ALA A 494 -8.29 -47.97 2.38
C ALA A 494 -8.21 -48.94 3.56
N ASP A 495 -8.99 -48.70 4.61
CA ASP A 495 -9.06 -49.61 5.75
C ASP A 495 -9.68 -50.96 5.38
N SER A 496 -10.80 -50.97 4.65
CA SER A 496 -11.42 -52.19 4.13
C SER A 496 -10.46 -52.99 3.24
N VAL A 497 -9.67 -52.32 2.40
CA VAL A 497 -8.66 -52.98 1.55
C VAL A 497 -7.53 -53.57 2.40
N ARG A 498 -7.04 -52.87 3.42
CA ARG A 498 -6.03 -53.43 4.35
C ARG A 498 -6.54 -54.67 5.07
N GLN A 499 -7.80 -54.67 5.51
CA GLN A 499 -8.43 -55.84 6.11
C GLN A 499 -8.53 -57.01 5.11
N ALA A 500 -8.87 -56.73 3.85
CA ALA A 500 -8.90 -57.74 2.79
C ALA A 500 -7.51 -58.34 2.49
N ILE A 501 -6.46 -57.51 2.44
CA ILE A 501 -5.07 -57.96 2.28
C ILE A 501 -4.64 -58.85 3.46
N ALA A 502 -4.98 -58.47 4.69
CA ALA A 502 -4.71 -59.29 5.87
C ALA A 502 -5.40 -60.66 5.77
N GLY A 503 -6.68 -60.69 5.39
CA GLY A 503 -7.43 -61.94 5.17
C GLY A 503 -6.85 -62.81 4.05
N MET A 504 -6.35 -62.22 2.96
CA MET A 504 -5.67 -62.97 1.89
C MET A 504 -4.36 -63.59 2.36
N ASN A 505 -3.58 -62.90 3.19
CA ASN A 505 -2.36 -63.47 3.77
C ASN A 505 -2.67 -64.65 4.70
N GLU A 506 -3.72 -64.54 5.52
CA GLU A 506 -4.16 -65.64 6.39
C GLU A 506 -4.65 -66.84 5.57
N LEU A 507 -5.43 -66.60 4.51
CA LEU A 507 -5.84 -67.65 3.56
C LEU A 507 -4.65 -68.34 2.90
N ARG A 508 -3.63 -67.58 2.47
CA ARG A 508 -2.40 -68.14 1.88
C ARG A 508 -1.71 -69.09 2.86
N ASP A 509 -1.56 -68.68 4.12
CA ASP A 509 -0.89 -69.48 5.13
C ASP A 509 -1.68 -70.78 5.42
N GLN A 510 -3.02 -70.70 5.43
CA GLN A 510 -3.90 -71.85 5.62
C GLN A 510 -3.90 -72.83 4.42
N ILE A 511 -3.80 -72.31 3.19
CA ILE A 511 -3.60 -73.13 1.98
C ILE A 511 -2.25 -73.86 2.05
N GLN A 512 -1.18 -73.19 2.44
CA GLN A 512 0.14 -73.81 2.59
C GLN A 512 0.16 -74.91 3.66
N GLU A 513 -0.51 -74.69 4.80
CA GLU A 513 -0.64 -75.72 5.82
C GLU A 513 -1.42 -76.94 5.32
N THR A 514 -2.50 -76.69 4.56
CA THR A 514 -3.32 -77.75 3.94
C THR A 514 -2.50 -78.53 2.92
N ALA A 515 -1.73 -77.86 2.06
CA ALA A 515 -0.83 -78.48 1.09
C ALA A 515 0.21 -79.39 1.78
N LYS A 516 0.80 -78.96 2.90
CA LYS A 516 1.73 -79.79 3.70
C LYS A 516 1.05 -81.04 4.28
N ARG A 517 -0.21 -80.93 4.71
CA ARG A 517 -0.99 -82.08 5.22
C ARG A 517 -1.29 -83.08 4.11
N ILE A 518 -1.70 -82.60 2.93
CA ILE A 518 -1.99 -83.45 1.76
C ILE A 518 -0.71 -84.11 1.25
N LYS A 519 0.42 -83.40 1.21
CA LYS A 519 1.70 -83.98 0.80
C LYS A 519 2.13 -85.14 1.70
N ARG A 520 2.01 -84.98 3.02
CA ARG A 520 2.25 -86.07 3.98
C ARG A 520 1.30 -87.26 3.77
N LEU A 521 0.03 -87.00 3.43
CA LEU A 521 -0.92 -88.06 3.09
C LEU A 521 -0.51 -88.80 1.81
N GLY A 522 0.00 -88.08 0.80
CA GLY A 522 0.59 -88.67 -0.41
C GLY A 522 1.79 -89.56 -0.09
N GLU A 523 2.71 -89.09 0.76
CA GLU A 523 3.88 -89.85 1.22
C GLU A 523 3.45 -91.14 1.97
N SER A 524 2.51 -91.04 2.91
CA SER A 524 1.95 -92.21 3.60
C SER A 524 1.22 -93.17 2.65
N SER A 525 0.54 -92.66 1.62
CA SER A 525 -0.12 -93.50 0.61
C SER A 525 0.89 -94.20 -0.31
N GLN A 526 2.07 -93.60 -0.54
CA GLN A 526 3.18 -94.24 -1.23
C GLN A 526 3.74 -95.41 -0.41
N GLU A 527 4.02 -95.19 0.89
CA GLU A 527 4.49 -96.24 1.81
C GLU A 527 3.49 -97.41 1.90
N ILE A 528 2.18 -97.11 1.98
CA ILE A 528 1.15 -98.16 1.95
C ILE A 528 1.16 -98.90 0.62
N GLY A 529 1.38 -98.21 -0.50
CA GLY A 529 1.50 -98.83 -1.83
C GLY A 529 2.63 -99.86 -1.89
N GLU A 530 3.81 -99.52 -1.36
CA GLU A 530 4.96 -100.42 -1.28
C GLU A 530 4.67 -101.65 -0.40
N ILE A 531 3.98 -101.45 0.73
CA ILE A 531 3.56 -102.56 1.60
C ILE A 531 2.55 -103.48 0.88
N VAL A 532 1.59 -102.91 0.15
CA VAL A 532 0.59 -103.66 -0.61
C VAL A 532 1.24 -104.49 -1.72
N GLU A 533 2.25 -103.95 -2.40
CA GLU A 533 3.05 -104.68 -3.40
C GLU A 533 3.81 -105.85 -2.77
N LEU A 534 4.50 -105.62 -1.64
CA LEU A 534 5.17 -106.66 -0.88
C LEU A 534 4.21 -107.76 -0.40
N ILE A 535 3.03 -107.40 0.08
CA ILE A 535 2.00 -108.39 0.48
C ILE A 535 1.53 -109.18 -0.74
N SER A 536 1.36 -108.53 -1.90
CA SER A 536 0.99 -109.21 -3.14
C SER A 536 2.02 -110.28 -3.48
N ASP A 537 3.31 -109.92 -3.45
CA ASP A 537 4.42 -110.84 -3.71
C ASP A 537 4.46 -112.01 -2.71
N ILE A 538 4.24 -111.74 -1.42
CA ILE A 538 4.15 -112.78 -0.38
C ILE A 538 2.96 -113.71 -0.64
N THR A 539 1.78 -113.17 -0.99
CA THR A 539 0.60 -113.98 -1.30
C THR A 539 0.82 -114.84 -2.54
N GLU A 540 1.53 -114.34 -3.55
CA GLU A 540 1.85 -115.08 -4.76
C GLU A 540 2.89 -116.18 -4.49
N GLN A 541 3.95 -115.88 -3.73
CA GLN A 541 4.89 -116.90 -3.24
C GLN A 541 4.19 -117.97 -2.39
N THR A 542 3.28 -117.56 -1.51
CA THR A 542 2.51 -118.48 -0.66
C THR A 542 1.59 -119.37 -1.50
N ASN A 543 0.98 -118.83 -2.54
CA ASN A 543 0.16 -119.58 -3.50
C ASN A 543 1.01 -120.64 -4.24
N VAL A 544 2.21 -120.28 -4.69
CA VAL A 544 3.15 -121.21 -5.34
C VAL A 544 3.66 -122.29 -4.37
N LEU A 545 4.00 -121.91 -3.13
CA LEU A 545 4.42 -122.85 -2.08
C LEU A 545 3.30 -123.84 -1.72
N ALA A 546 2.06 -123.35 -1.59
CA ALA A 546 0.88 -124.15 -1.31
C ALA A 546 0.58 -125.12 -2.47
N LEU A 547 0.68 -124.66 -3.72
CA LEU A 547 0.54 -125.51 -4.91
C LEU A 547 1.62 -126.61 -4.95
N ASN A 548 2.88 -126.26 -4.69
CA ASN A 548 3.97 -127.24 -4.63
C ASN A 548 3.78 -128.26 -3.50
N ALA A 549 3.28 -127.82 -2.35
CA ALA A 549 2.93 -128.70 -1.24
C ALA A 549 1.74 -129.61 -1.58
N ALA A 550 0.72 -129.11 -2.27
CA ALA A 550 -0.42 -129.91 -2.74
C ALA A 550 0.02 -130.98 -3.76
N ILE A 551 0.91 -130.64 -4.70
CA ILE A 551 1.51 -131.59 -5.66
C ILE A 551 2.31 -132.67 -4.94
N GLN A 552 3.20 -132.29 -4.01
CA GLN A 552 3.99 -133.23 -3.20
C GLN A 552 3.11 -134.13 -2.32
N ALA A 553 2.06 -133.59 -1.71
CA ALA A 553 1.11 -134.34 -0.91
C ALA A 553 0.28 -135.32 -1.76
N ALA A 554 -0.12 -134.93 -2.98
CA ALA A 554 -0.77 -135.83 -3.93
C ALA A 554 0.17 -136.95 -4.41
N ALA A 555 1.48 -136.67 -4.57
CA ALA A 555 2.50 -137.66 -4.92
C ALA A 555 2.74 -138.73 -3.82
N ALA A 556 2.42 -138.42 -2.56
CA ALA A 556 2.57 -139.32 -1.41
C ALA A 556 1.38 -140.30 -1.19
N GLY A 557 0.34 -140.24 -2.02
CA GLY A 557 -0.81 -141.17 -1.96
C GLY A 557 -1.65 -141.05 -0.68
N GLU A 558 -2.13 -142.18 -0.12
CA GLU A 558 -3.01 -142.23 1.07
C GLU A 558 -2.39 -141.57 2.32
N ALA A 559 -1.06 -141.54 2.46
CA ALA A 559 -0.37 -140.91 3.60
C ALA A 559 -0.36 -139.36 3.53
N GLY A 560 -0.52 -138.77 2.33
CA GLY A 560 -0.46 -137.32 2.10
C GLY A 560 -1.82 -136.61 2.17
N ARG A 561 -2.92 -137.36 2.31
CA ARG A 561 -4.29 -136.87 2.14
C ARG A 561 -4.68 -135.72 3.08
N GLY A 562 -4.22 -135.75 4.34
CA GLY A 562 -4.42 -134.66 5.30
C GLY A 562 -3.60 -133.41 4.97
N PHE A 563 -2.41 -133.56 4.39
CA PHE A 563 -1.57 -132.45 3.95
C PHE A 563 -2.09 -131.79 2.67
N THR A 564 -2.70 -132.54 1.74
CA THR A 564 -3.35 -131.98 0.55
C THR A 564 -4.47 -131.01 0.91
N VAL A 565 -5.32 -131.36 1.87
CA VAL A 565 -6.44 -130.49 2.31
C VAL A 565 -5.92 -129.19 2.93
N VAL A 566 -4.86 -129.26 3.75
CA VAL A 566 -4.22 -128.06 4.34
C VAL A 566 -3.58 -127.21 3.25
N ALA A 567 -2.88 -127.83 2.28
CA ALA A 567 -2.25 -127.12 1.18
C ALA A 567 -3.29 -126.41 0.27
N GLU A 568 -4.41 -127.05 -0.05
CA GLU A 568 -5.52 -126.45 -0.81
C GLU A 568 -6.17 -125.28 -0.04
N GLU A 569 -6.36 -125.37 1.29
CA GLU A 569 -6.93 -124.26 2.06
C GLU A 569 -5.94 -123.09 2.20
N VAL A 570 -4.63 -123.36 2.32
CA VAL A 570 -3.59 -122.31 2.28
C VAL A 570 -3.55 -121.65 0.90
N GLN A 571 -3.66 -122.43 -0.18
CA GLN A 571 -3.74 -121.90 -1.55
C GLN A 571 -4.96 -120.99 -1.72
N ARG A 572 -6.14 -121.45 -1.27
CA ARG A 572 -7.39 -120.67 -1.33
C ARG A 572 -7.33 -119.39 -0.49
N LEU A 573 -6.67 -119.44 0.67
CA LEU A 573 -6.44 -118.28 1.52
C LEU A 573 -5.47 -117.29 0.86
N ALA A 574 -4.41 -117.78 0.21
CA ALA A 574 -3.46 -116.97 -0.54
C ALA A 574 -4.13 -116.27 -1.74
N GLU A 575 -4.98 -116.97 -2.50
CA GLU A 575 -5.77 -116.39 -3.59
C GLU A 575 -6.75 -115.31 -3.11
N ARG A 576 -7.49 -115.58 -2.03
CA ARG A 576 -8.40 -114.58 -1.41
C ARG A 576 -7.63 -113.37 -0.90
N SER A 577 -6.48 -113.59 -0.27
CA SER A 577 -5.62 -112.51 0.22
C SER A 577 -5.07 -111.70 -0.94
N GLY A 578 -4.58 -112.33 -2.01
CA GLY A 578 -4.09 -111.64 -3.21
C GLY A 578 -5.17 -110.87 -3.97
N GLN A 579 -6.42 -111.34 -3.98
CA GLN A 579 -7.55 -110.53 -4.50
C GLN A 579 -7.86 -109.32 -3.63
N ALA A 580 -7.83 -109.47 -2.29
CA ALA A 580 -8.04 -108.36 -1.36
C ALA A 580 -6.92 -107.32 -1.47
N THR A 581 -5.66 -107.75 -1.54
CA THR A 581 -4.48 -106.90 -1.73
C THR A 581 -4.55 -106.12 -3.04
N ARG A 582 -4.98 -106.75 -4.15
CA ARG A 582 -5.22 -106.04 -5.43
C ARG A 582 -6.30 -104.96 -5.32
N ARG A 583 -7.40 -105.24 -4.62
CA ARG A 583 -8.43 -104.22 -4.35
C ARG A 583 -7.90 -103.05 -3.53
N ILE A 584 -7.11 -103.33 -2.48
CA ILE A 584 -6.45 -102.29 -1.68
C ILE A 584 -5.49 -101.48 -2.57
N GLY A 585 -4.72 -102.13 -3.44
CA GLY A 585 -3.81 -101.46 -4.38
C GLY A 585 -4.52 -100.49 -5.33
N VAL A 586 -5.73 -100.84 -5.82
CA VAL A 586 -6.55 -99.91 -6.60
C VAL A 586 -6.96 -98.69 -5.77
N ILE A 587 -7.43 -98.88 -4.53
CA ILE A 587 -7.82 -97.79 -3.63
C ILE A 587 -6.63 -96.88 -3.34
N VAL A 588 -5.46 -97.45 -3.04
CA VAL A 588 -4.23 -96.69 -2.78
C VAL A 588 -3.82 -95.87 -3.99
N LYS A 589 -3.87 -96.44 -5.20
CA LYS A 589 -3.64 -95.70 -6.45
C LYS A 589 -4.62 -94.55 -6.65
N THR A 590 -5.90 -94.75 -6.34
CA THR A 590 -6.90 -93.66 -6.39
C THR A 590 -6.54 -92.56 -5.39
N ILE A 591 -6.19 -92.89 -4.15
CA ILE A 591 -5.77 -91.91 -3.13
C ILE A 591 -4.51 -91.15 -3.58
N GLN A 592 -3.53 -91.83 -4.17
CA GLN A 592 -2.32 -91.19 -4.72
C GLN A 592 -2.67 -90.19 -5.85
N SER A 593 -3.56 -90.57 -6.76
CA SER A 593 -4.04 -89.66 -7.81
C SER A 593 -4.79 -88.46 -7.24
N ASP A 594 -5.74 -88.70 -6.33
CA ASP A 594 -6.56 -87.64 -5.72
C ASP A 594 -5.70 -86.68 -4.88
N THR A 595 -4.67 -87.19 -4.20
CA THR A 595 -3.73 -86.34 -3.44
C THR A 595 -2.84 -85.50 -4.36
N GLN A 596 -2.38 -86.05 -5.49
CA GLN A 596 -1.64 -85.29 -6.50
C GLN A 596 -2.50 -84.15 -7.09
N ASP A 597 -3.74 -84.45 -7.46
CA ASP A 597 -4.69 -83.47 -7.98
C ASP A 597 -5.01 -82.39 -6.94
N ALA A 598 -5.17 -82.78 -5.67
CA ALA A 598 -5.41 -81.84 -4.58
C ALA A 598 -4.20 -80.92 -4.32
N VAL A 599 -2.96 -81.42 -4.42
CA VAL A 599 -1.76 -80.58 -4.35
C VAL A 599 -1.74 -79.57 -5.49
N HIS A 600 -2.02 -80.01 -6.72
CA HIS A 600 -2.08 -79.11 -7.87
C HIS A 600 -3.15 -78.01 -7.71
N ALA A 601 -4.34 -78.37 -7.22
CA ALA A 601 -5.39 -77.39 -6.90
C ALA A 601 -4.96 -76.37 -5.82
N MET A 602 -4.16 -76.79 -4.84
CA MET A 602 -3.59 -75.91 -3.81
C MET A 602 -2.54 -74.95 -4.38
N GLU A 603 -1.73 -75.39 -5.34
CA GLU A 603 -0.78 -74.51 -6.05
C GLU A 603 -1.50 -73.43 -6.86
N ILE A 604 -2.53 -73.80 -7.62
CA ILE A 604 -3.38 -72.85 -8.36
C ILE A 604 -4.06 -71.87 -7.39
N SER A 605 -4.58 -72.36 -6.27
CA SER A 605 -5.22 -71.52 -5.25
C SER A 605 -4.22 -70.54 -4.62
N THR A 606 -2.98 -70.98 -4.38
CA THR A 606 -1.91 -70.11 -3.87
C THR A 606 -1.60 -68.99 -4.85
N GLN A 607 -1.49 -69.31 -6.14
CA GLN A 607 -1.31 -68.32 -7.20
C GLN A 607 -2.47 -67.32 -7.26
N GLY A 608 -3.71 -67.81 -7.18
CA GLY A 608 -4.91 -66.95 -7.17
C GLY A 608 -4.96 -65.99 -5.97
N VAL A 609 -4.54 -66.43 -4.79
CA VAL A 609 -4.45 -65.57 -3.60
C VAL A 609 -3.35 -64.51 -3.74
N VAL A 610 -2.20 -64.86 -4.33
CA VAL A 610 -1.13 -63.88 -4.60
C VAL A 610 -1.61 -62.79 -5.56
N GLU A 611 -2.25 -63.18 -6.67
CA GLU A 611 -2.83 -62.22 -7.62
C GLU A 611 -3.93 -61.37 -6.98
N GLY A 612 -4.79 -61.97 -6.15
CA GLY A 612 -5.83 -61.25 -5.41
C GLY A 612 -5.25 -60.24 -4.42
N THR A 613 -4.17 -60.60 -3.73
CA THR A 613 -3.43 -59.70 -2.83
C THR A 613 -2.85 -58.52 -3.60
N GLN A 614 -2.21 -58.78 -4.75
CA GLN A 614 -1.57 -57.76 -5.58
C GLN A 614 -2.59 -56.76 -6.16
N ARG A 615 -3.77 -57.22 -6.58
CA ARG A 615 -4.87 -56.34 -7.03
C ARG A 615 -5.45 -55.50 -5.89
N SER A 616 -5.58 -56.09 -4.70
CA SER A 616 -6.05 -55.38 -3.51
C SER A 616 -5.07 -54.30 -3.10
N ASP A 617 -3.77 -54.60 -3.14
CA ASP A 617 -2.70 -53.63 -2.86
C ASP A 617 -2.72 -52.44 -3.84
N ALA A 618 -2.88 -52.70 -5.14
CA ALA A 618 -3.06 -51.65 -6.15
C ALA A 618 -4.29 -50.77 -5.89
N ALA A 619 -5.41 -51.35 -5.45
CA ALA A 619 -6.59 -50.59 -5.05
C ALA A 619 -6.32 -49.73 -3.80
N GLY A 620 -5.52 -50.23 -2.84
CA GLY A 620 -5.08 -49.50 -1.66
C GLY A 620 -4.22 -48.27 -2.02
N HIS A 621 -3.32 -48.42 -2.98
CA HIS A 621 -2.54 -47.29 -3.52
C HIS A 621 -3.42 -46.22 -4.17
N ALA A 622 -4.37 -46.62 -5.03
CA ALA A 622 -5.31 -45.68 -5.66
C ALA A 622 -6.15 -44.91 -4.62
N LEU A 623 -6.58 -45.56 -3.54
CA LEU A 623 -7.30 -44.90 -2.45
C LEU A 623 -6.42 -43.90 -1.69
N THR A 624 -5.15 -44.22 -1.48
CA THR A 624 -4.17 -43.30 -0.86
C THR A 624 -3.94 -42.06 -1.74
N GLU A 625 -3.89 -42.24 -3.06
CA GLU A 625 -3.81 -41.14 -4.02
C GLU A 625 -5.07 -40.24 -3.95
N ILE A 626 -6.26 -40.84 -3.90
CA ILE A 626 -7.52 -40.09 -3.71
C ILE A 626 -7.51 -39.29 -2.40
N GLN A 627 -6.97 -39.85 -1.30
CA GLN A 627 -6.83 -39.11 -0.04
C GLN A 627 -5.92 -37.89 -0.19
N SER A 628 -4.76 -38.05 -0.85
CA SER A 628 -3.81 -36.96 -1.09
C SER A 628 -4.43 -35.84 -1.93
N VAL A 629 -5.07 -36.20 -3.05
CA VAL A 629 -5.72 -35.23 -3.94
C VAL A 629 -6.90 -34.53 -3.25
N SER A 630 -7.68 -35.26 -2.46
CA SER A 630 -8.81 -34.66 -1.70
C SER A 630 -8.32 -33.69 -0.62
N ALA A 631 -7.20 -33.99 0.05
CA ALA A 631 -6.59 -33.09 1.02
C ALA A 631 -6.03 -31.83 0.35
N GLN A 632 -5.37 -31.97 -0.80
CA GLN A 632 -4.91 -30.83 -1.59
C GLN A 632 -6.08 -29.96 -2.07
N LEU A 633 -7.17 -30.58 -2.52
CA LEU A 633 -8.39 -29.89 -2.92
C LEU A 633 -8.99 -29.07 -1.77
N ALA A 634 -9.06 -29.64 -0.55
CA ALA A 634 -9.51 -28.90 0.63
C ALA A 634 -8.63 -27.67 0.91
N GLY A 635 -7.31 -27.79 0.77
CA GLY A 635 -6.38 -26.65 0.91
C GLY A 635 -6.60 -25.57 -0.15
N LEU A 636 -6.82 -25.95 -1.42
CA LEU A 636 -7.14 -25.00 -2.49
C LEU A 636 -8.45 -24.25 -2.23
N ILE A 637 -9.46 -24.94 -1.71
CA ILE A 637 -10.76 -24.34 -1.38
C ILE A 637 -10.66 -23.36 -0.22
N GLN A 638 -9.80 -23.65 0.77
CA GLN A 638 -9.49 -22.70 1.85
C GLN A 638 -8.88 -21.41 1.28
N ASN A 639 -7.92 -21.52 0.36
CA ASN A 639 -7.33 -20.35 -0.30
C ASN A 639 -8.37 -19.55 -1.12
N ILE A 640 -9.29 -20.22 -1.82
CA ILE A 640 -10.39 -19.56 -2.54
C ILE A 640 -11.28 -18.80 -1.56
N SER A 641 -11.59 -19.38 -0.41
CA SER A 641 -12.42 -18.76 0.62
C SER A 641 -11.77 -17.49 1.18
N GLU A 642 -10.46 -17.53 1.45
CA GLU A 642 -9.68 -16.37 1.90
C GLU A 642 -9.62 -15.27 0.83
N ALA A 643 -9.35 -15.63 -0.43
CA ALA A 643 -9.33 -14.68 -1.54
C ALA A 643 -10.71 -14.03 -1.75
N THR A 644 -11.79 -14.81 -1.64
CA THR A 644 -13.16 -14.35 -1.80
C THR A 644 -13.56 -13.38 -0.68
N ARG A 645 -13.12 -13.64 0.56
CA ARG A 645 -13.30 -12.71 1.69
C ARG A 645 -12.59 -11.38 1.45
N ALA A 646 -11.34 -11.41 1.01
CA ALA A 646 -10.59 -10.19 0.67
C ALA A 646 -11.23 -9.40 -0.49
N GLN A 647 -11.80 -10.10 -1.48
CA GLN A 647 -12.56 -9.48 -2.56
C GLN A 647 -13.85 -8.82 -2.06
N ALA A 648 -14.56 -9.44 -1.12
CA ALA A 648 -15.76 -8.86 -0.51
C ALA A 648 -15.44 -7.55 0.21
N GLU A 649 -14.40 -7.53 1.05
CA GLU A 649 -13.93 -6.33 1.75
C GLU A 649 -13.54 -5.22 0.77
N THR A 650 -12.92 -5.59 -0.35
CA THR A 650 -12.56 -4.64 -1.42
C THR A 650 -13.80 -4.07 -2.10
N ALA A 651 -14.81 -4.89 -2.38
CA ALA A 651 -16.07 -4.45 -3.00
C ALA A 651 -16.85 -3.48 -2.10
N GLU A 652 -16.90 -3.74 -0.79
CA GLU A 652 -17.48 -2.82 0.20
C GLU A 652 -16.75 -1.48 0.20
N ARG A 653 -15.42 -1.50 0.17
CA ARG A 653 -14.60 -0.28 0.15
C ARG A 653 -14.77 0.53 -1.14
N ILE A 654 -14.91 -0.13 -2.29
CA ILE A 654 -15.21 0.53 -3.57
C ILE A 654 -16.60 1.18 -3.49
N THR A 655 -17.59 0.49 -2.93
CA THR A 655 -18.95 1.04 -2.76
C THR A 655 -18.94 2.30 -1.89
N ALA A 656 -18.22 2.27 -0.76
CA ALA A 656 -18.06 3.43 0.10
C ALA A 656 -17.39 4.61 -0.63
N THR A 657 -16.34 4.32 -1.40
CA THR A 657 -15.63 5.33 -2.20
C THR A 657 -16.54 5.93 -3.29
N MET A 658 -17.35 5.11 -3.97
CA MET A 658 -18.30 5.60 -4.97
C MET A 658 -19.36 6.54 -4.38
N ASN A 659 -19.83 6.25 -3.16
CA ASN A 659 -20.75 7.14 -2.45
C ASN A 659 -20.10 8.49 -2.10
N GLU A 660 -18.83 8.48 -1.67
CA GLU A 660 -18.07 9.71 -1.39
C GLU A 660 -17.81 10.54 -2.65
N ILE A 661 -17.48 9.89 -3.77
CA ILE A 661 -17.33 10.56 -5.06
C ILE A 661 -18.67 11.15 -5.50
N LEU A 662 -19.79 10.42 -5.36
CA LEU A 662 -21.12 10.92 -5.71
C LEU A 662 -21.46 12.19 -4.93
N GLU A 663 -21.15 12.22 -3.63
CA GLU A 663 -21.38 13.39 -2.79
C GLU A 663 -20.49 14.58 -3.17
N SER A 664 -19.23 14.30 -3.50
CA SER A 664 -18.30 15.31 -4.03
C SER A 664 -18.78 15.87 -5.37
N THR A 665 -19.30 15.02 -6.26
CA THR A 665 -19.89 15.43 -7.54
C THR A 665 -21.14 16.28 -7.34
N ARG A 666 -22.00 15.95 -6.37
CA ARG A 666 -23.17 16.78 -6.00
C ARG A 666 -22.76 18.15 -5.49
N THR A 667 -21.79 18.19 -4.57
CA THR A 667 -21.24 19.43 -4.03
C THR A 667 -20.61 20.30 -5.13
N ALA A 668 -19.88 19.68 -6.06
CA ALA A 668 -19.30 20.36 -7.21
C ALA A 668 -20.38 20.92 -8.15
N SER A 669 -21.44 20.17 -8.44
CA SER A 669 -22.59 20.62 -9.23
C SER A 669 -23.29 21.82 -8.58
N GLU A 670 -23.51 21.78 -7.26
CA GLU A 670 -24.10 22.89 -6.52
C GLU A 670 -23.19 24.13 -6.49
N GLY A 671 -21.89 23.94 -6.24
CA GLY A 671 -20.89 25.00 -6.32
C GLY A 671 -20.85 25.67 -7.69
N THR A 672 -20.87 24.87 -8.75
CA THR A 672 -20.88 25.36 -10.14
C THR A 672 -22.15 26.14 -10.46
N ARG A 673 -23.32 25.67 -10.00
CA ARG A 673 -24.60 26.41 -10.12
C ARG A 673 -24.54 27.78 -9.44
N ARG A 674 -23.95 27.86 -8.24
CA ARG A 674 -23.75 29.14 -7.54
C ARG A 674 -22.81 30.06 -8.31
N THR A 675 -21.70 29.54 -8.82
CA THR A 675 -20.76 30.30 -9.65
C THR A 675 -21.44 30.85 -10.90
N ALA A 676 -22.20 30.02 -11.63
CA ALA A 676 -22.97 30.47 -12.79
C ALA A 676 -23.94 31.61 -12.43
N GLY A 677 -24.60 31.52 -11.27
CA GLY A 677 -25.46 32.58 -10.74
C GLY A 677 -24.71 33.89 -10.46
N SER A 678 -23.57 33.82 -9.77
CA SER A 678 -22.72 34.99 -9.49
C SER A 678 -22.13 35.62 -10.75
N VAL A 679 -21.72 34.80 -11.72
CA VAL A 679 -21.26 35.26 -13.05
C VAL A 679 -22.40 35.98 -13.78
N GLY A 680 -23.63 35.46 -13.71
CA GLY A 680 -24.81 36.12 -14.24
C GLY A 680 -25.05 37.51 -13.62
N GLN A 681 -24.85 37.66 -12.32
CA GLN A 681 -24.95 38.97 -11.64
C GLN A 681 -23.85 39.93 -12.09
N LEU A 682 -22.60 39.47 -12.24
CA LEU A 682 -21.49 40.29 -12.73
C LEU A 682 -21.71 40.79 -14.16
N ALA A 683 -22.32 39.96 -15.01
CA ALA A 683 -22.69 40.35 -16.36
C ALA A 683 -23.73 41.49 -16.34
N VAL A 684 -24.74 41.41 -15.45
CA VAL A 684 -25.73 42.49 -15.26
C VAL A 684 -25.07 43.77 -14.74
N LEU A 685 -24.22 43.70 -13.72
CA LEU A 685 -23.51 44.87 -13.20
C LEU A 685 -22.60 45.52 -14.24
N SER A 686 -21.96 44.71 -15.10
CA SER A 686 -21.15 45.22 -16.20
C SER A 686 -22.00 45.96 -17.23
N ASP A 687 -23.16 45.43 -17.56
CA ASP A 687 -24.11 46.11 -18.46
C ASP A 687 -24.62 47.43 -17.86
N GLU A 688 -24.94 47.45 -16.55
CA GLU A 688 -25.31 48.69 -15.84
C GLU A 688 -24.19 49.74 -15.84
N LEU A 689 -22.93 49.32 -15.62
CA LEU A 689 -21.76 50.21 -15.70
C LEU A 689 -21.59 50.77 -17.11
N LYS A 690 -21.77 49.94 -18.15
CA LYS A 690 -21.71 50.34 -19.56
C LYS A 690 -22.76 51.40 -19.87
N VAL A 691 -24.01 51.20 -19.42
CA VAL A 691 -25.10 52.16 -19.58
C VAL A 691 -24.80 53.45 -18.83
N SER A 692 -24.25 53.37 -17.61
CA SER A 692 -23.92 54.54 -16.79
C SER A 692 -22.86 55.45 -17.41
N VAL A 693 -21.95 54.91 -18.22
CA VAL A 693 -20.92 55.71 -18.92
C VAL A 693 -21.29 56.07 -20.35
N ALA A 694 -22.28 55.41 -20.95
CA ALA A 694 -22.78 55.71 -22.30
C ALA A 694 -23.41 57.11 -22.43
N GLY A 695 -23.80 57.73 -21.32
CA GLY A 695 -24.24 59.13 -21.29
C GLY A 695 -23.12 60.14 -21.54
N PHE A 696 -21.85 59.72 -21.45
CA PHE A 696 -20.71 60.56 -21.80
C PHE A 696 -20.30 60.32 -23.25
N LYS A 697 -20.25 61.38 -24.05
CA LYS A 697 -19.78 61.34 -25.43
C LYS A 697 -18.29 61.66 -25.44
N VAL A 698 -17.46 60.68 -25.79
CA VAL A 698 -15.99 60.71 -25.62
C VAL A 698 -15.28 60.80 -26.96
#